data_AF-A0A8H3VFG9-F1
#
_entry.id   AF-A0A8H3VFG9-F1
#
_cell.length_a   1.000
_cell.length_b   1.000
_cell.length_c   1.000
_cell.angle_alpha   90.00
_cell.angle_beta   90.00
_cell.angle_gamma   90.00
#
_symmetry.space_group_name_H-M   'P 1'
#
loop_
_entity.id
_entity.type
_entity.pdbx_description
1 polymer ?
#
loop_
_entity_poly.entity_id
_entity_poly.type
_entity_poly.pdbx_seq_one_letter_code
_entity_poly.pdbx_strand_id
1 'polypeptide(L)'
;MWGLSYWVFPLFAALVWLAMLLGMLLTWITNGKPHLASMDETQNIAYISDVGATNLKPLFIAMSAVTVVVFDFSFIVERYLRHSGRLAPNTSTWQKVLSVLSIIFSICGAVGLILLTIFDTLRHHNLHDGFLILFIAGYVLTAICCCWEYQRLGIHYRQHRILRISFWVKLAFGIIEVGLAIGFGVENQRKRYNTAAILEWVIAFVYTFFVFSFFLDFIPAVRTKHHQSRETEDQMAMNESAVAPGPGAGYGGDDRYTQPAGYTAGRHYANTDSYASDFNLALGSPLHSFSEPRLGAVASESATCSKIGTSILLKGGNAADALVATNICVGVLGMYHSGIGGGGFATIRAPNGSYFDLDFRETAPASAFEDMYKNDELASFWGGLSCGVPGELRGLEWIHGSFGVLSWREVLTPGIELARKGWAIERDLSDAMDSLSEGGFLHEEEEWSRDFAPNGTRLGLGDWITRKRYADTLEKIASEGVDVFYTGKMAEDLVKAVNAKNGSMTVEDLRDYKVQLRKPASLDYRGYKLTSNSAPASGVLSLAVMNTMEGYEDFGWNEKLNLSTHRLDEATRWAYGMRMKLGDPSFVDDDLSEYQQNMLAPSTGREVRANISDTKAYLQDHYNPDGWATLDNHGTSQISVADASGLAISLTTTINLFFGSKVMVPETGIIMNDEMNDFSIPGRKNAFGYEPHPANFIRPGKRPLSSISPTIVEHANGSLYFVIGSAGGSRIPSAVIQQLWFVLDRNMSLSESLEQPRFHDQLQPDSMALEWPQDENEGGGWLAESGRLRFGYDNATAAYLKDLGHNITWMAPHTSSVQGVRIVGNGTFEAAGEPRQLTSGGFAV
;
A
#
# COMPACT_ATOMS: atom_id res chain seq x y z
N MET A 1 -10.99 17.66 6.70
CA MET A 1 -10.37 18.96 7.06
C MET A 1 -8.92 18.96 6.58
N TRP A 2 -8.63 19.80 5.58
CA TRP A 2 -7.32 20.26 5.06
C TRP A 2 -6.09 19.39 5.41
N GLY A 3 -5.52 18.70 4.41
CA GLY A 3 -4.38 17.77 4.50
C GLY A 3 -3.03 18.36 4.95
N LEU A 4 -3.03 19.35 5.83
CA LEU A 4 -1.85 19.86 6.52
C LEU A 4 -1.55 19.00 7.75
N SER A 5 -0.30 18.56 7.86
CA SER A 5 0.13 17.71 8.96
C SER A 5 0.27 18.51 10.26
N TYR A 6 -0.27 17.99 11.37
CA TYR A 6 -0.43 18.72 12.64
C TYR A 6 0.87 19.23 13.28
N TRP A 7 2.03 18.65 12.93
CA TRP A 7 3.33 19.12 13.40
C TRP A 7 3.74 20.49 12.83
N VAL A 8 3.05 20.95 11.78
CA VAL A 8 3.38 22.23 11.12
C VAL A 8 3.07 23.43 12.01
N PHE A 9 2.10 23.33 12.95
CA PHE A 9 1.66 24.45 13.77
C PHE A 9 2.76 25.00 14.70
N PRO A 10 3.37 24.22 15.61
CA PRO A 10 4.43 24.74 16.48
C PRO A 10 5.69 25.14 15.70
N LEU A 11 5.98 24.44 14.59
CA LEU A 11 7.11 24.78 13.72
C LEU A 11 6.91 26.14 13.04
N PHE A 12 5.74 26.37 12.45
CA PHE A 12 5.41 27.61 11.78
C PHE A 12 5.39 28.78 12.77
N ALA A 13 4.80 28.61 13.95
CA ALA A 13 4.83 29.62 15.00
C ALA A 13 6.27 30.00 15.40
N ALA A 14 7.15 29.01 15.61
CA ALA A 14 8.55 29.28 15.94
C ALA A 14 9.30 30.00 14.82
N LEU A 15 9.06 29.65 13.55
CA LEU A 15 9.70 30.30 12.40
C LEU A 15 9.23 31.75 12.23
N VAL A 16 7.93 32.01 12.40
CA VAL A 16 7.37 33.37 12.35
C VAL A 16 7.96 34.22 13.48
N TRP A 17 8.02 33.67 14.70
CA TRP A 17 8.65 34.34 15.83
C TRP A 17 10.13 34.67 15.56
N LEU A 18 10.91 33.68 15.12
CA LEU A 18 12.34 33.88 14.83
C LEU A 18 12.56 34.93 13.73
N ALA A 19 11.77 34.88 12.66
CA ALA A 19 11.85 35.85 11.57
C ALA A 19 11.56 37.27 12.06
N MET A 20 10.59 37.42 12.96
CA MET A 20 10.27 38.70 13.60
C MET A 20 11.43 39.22 14.46
N LEU A 21 12.03 38.37 15.30
CA LEU A 21 13.19 38.74 16.13
C LEU A 21 14.39 39.16 15.29
N LEU A 22 14.71 38.37 14.27
CA LEU A 22 15.81 38.67 13.34
C LEU A 22 15.54 39.96 12.56
N GLY A 23 14.30 40.17 12.11
CA GLY A 23 13.89 41.40 11.45
C GLY A 23 14.10 42.63 12.33
N MET A 24 13.68 42.57 13.60
CA MET A 24 13.91 43.65 14.56
C MET A 24 15.40 43.88 14.84
N LEU A 25 16.16 42.81 15.08
CA LEU A 25 17.58 42.90 15.41
C LEU A 25 18.39 43.47 14.25
N LEU A 26 18.18 42.95 13.04
CA LEU A 26 18.86 43.40 11.83
C LEU A 26 18.51 44.85 11.52
N THR A 27 17.23 45.24 11.63
CA THR A 27 16.81 46.63 11.41
C THR A 27 17.46 47.58 12.42
N TRP A 28 17.54 47.20 13.69
CA TRP A 28 18.18 48.03 14.70
C TRP A 28 19.69 48.16 14.48
N ILE A 29 20.38 47.08 14.12
CA ILE A 29 21.82 47.08 13.83
C ILE A 29 22.14 47.88 12.57
N THR A 30 21.40 47.66 11.48
CA THR A 30 21.65 48.32 10.18
C THR A 30 21.37 49.82 10.22
N ASN A 31 20.44 50.26 11.07
CA ASN A 31 20.20 51.69 11.33
C ASN A 31 21.23 52.33 12.28
N GLY A 32 22.34 51.64 12.60
CA GLY A 32 23.42 52.17 13.42
C GLY A 32 23.13 52.18 14.92
N LYS A 33 22.22 51.31 15.40
CA LYS A 33 21.80 51.21 16.82
C LYS A 33 21.30 52.55 17.39
N PRO A 34 20.22 53.12 16.81
CA PRO A 34 19.72 54.40 17.25
C PRO A 34 19.30 54.35 18.73
N HIS A 35 19.59 55.44 19.46
CA HIS A 35 19.12 55.64 20.83
C HIS A 35 17.63 56.01 20.78
N LEU A 36 16.78 55.15 21.34
CA LEU A 36 15.32 55.29 21.29
C LEU A 36 14.84 56.22 22.41
N ALA A 37 13.71 56.91 22.20
CA ALA A 37 13.16 57.83 23.19
C ALA A 37 12.77 57.18 24.54
N SER A 38 12.62 55.85 24.57
CA SER A 38 12.37 55.06 25.78
C SER A 38 13.65 54.65 26.53
N MET A 39 14.84 54.86 25.94
CA MET A 39 16.12 54.45 26.52
C MET A 39 16.64 55.50 27.51
N ASP A 40 17.24 55.03 28.60
CA ASP A 40 17.97 55.90 29.54
C ASP A 40 19.22 56.51 28.87
N GLU A 41 19.66 57.69 29.31
CA GLU A 41 20.85 58.37 28.76
C GLU A 41 22.12 57.50 28.82
N THR A 42 22.17 56.56 29.77
CA THR A 42 23.30 55.63 29.95
C THR A 42 23.13 54.28 29.24
N GLN A 43 22.01 54.07 28.55
CA GLN A 43 21.66 52.83 27.86
C GLN A 43 22.12 52.87 26.40
N ASN A 44 22.85 51.83 25.97
CA ASN A 44 23.39 51.66 24.63
C ASN A 44 22.77 50.47 23.87
N ILE A 45 21.99 49.63 24.56
CA ILE A 45 21.29 48.47 23.98
C ILE A 45 19.79 48.66 24.21
N ALA A 46 19.02 48.72 23.12
CA ALA A 46 17.58 48.84 23.19
C ALA A 46 16.92 47.51 23.62
N TYR A 47 15.85 47.62 24.41
CA TYR A 47 14.92 46.52 24.65
C TYR A 47 14.28 46.09 23.33
N ILE A 48 14.07 44.80 23.12
CA ILE A 48 13.45 44.29 21.89
C ILE A 48 12.03 44.81 21.74
N SER A 49 11.29 44.94 22.86
CA SER A 49 9.95 45.50 22.88
C SER A 49 9.91 46.96 22.40
N ASP A 50 10.93 47.75 22.72
CA ASP A 50 11.07 49.13 22.23
C ASP A 50 11.41 49.19 20.73
N VAL A 51 12.29 48.30 20.25
CA VAL A 51 12.59 48.19 18.82
C VAL A 51 11.32 47.86 18.03
N GLY A 52 10.52 46.91 18.51
CA GLY A 52 9.24 46.52 17.91
C GLY A 52 8.19 47.62 17.94
N ALA A 53 8.12 48.40 19.03
CA ALA A 53 7.10 49.42 19.25
C ALA A 53 7.30 50.72 18.43
N THR A 54 8.45 50.89 17.77
CA THR A 54 8.77 52.08 16.97
C THR A 54 8.43 51.89 15.48
N ASN A 55 9.41 51.88 14.58
CA ASN A 55 9.19 51.85 13.12
C ASN A 55 8.68 50.49 12.61
N LEU A 56 8.73 49.45 13.46
CA LEU A 56 8.32 48.09 13.13
C LEU A 56 6.96 47.72 13.75
N LYS A 57 6.20 48.68 14.29
CA LYS A 57 4.96 48.40 15.03
C LYS A 57 3.94 47.54 14.25
N PRO A 58 3.65 47.79 12.96
CA PRO A 58 2.75 46.91 12.20
C PRO A 58 3.30 45.48 12.04
N LEU A 59 4.60 45.32 11.83
CA LEU A 59 5.26 44.02 11.72
C LEU A 59 5.22 43.28 13.07
N PHE A 60 5.49 44.00 14.16
CA PHE A 60 5.46 43.45 15.51
C PHE A 60 4.06 42.95 15.87
N ILE A 61 3.01 43.74 15.60
CA ILE A 61 1.62 43.32 15.82
C ILE A 61 1.26 42.08 15.00
N ALA A 62 1.53 42.10 13.68
CA ALA A 62 1.13 41.03 12.79
C ALA A 62 1.83 39.71 13.11
N MET A 63 3.15 39.74 13.29
CA MET A 63 3.96 38.55 13.51
C MET A 63 3.77 37.99 14.92
N SER A 64 3.61 38.84 15.94
CA SER A 64 3.23 38.40 17.29
C SER A 64 1.86 37.75 17.30
N ALA A 65 0.85 38.34 16.64
CA ALA A 65 -0.50 37.77 16.56
C ALA A 65 -0.50 36.40 15.87
N VAL A 66 0.18 36.27 14.71
CA VAL A 66 0.30 34.98 14.01
C VAL A 66 1.02 33.95 14.86
N THR A 67 2.12 34.33 15.53
CA THR A 67 2.88 33.42 16.39
C THR A 67 1.98 32.85 17.49
N VAL A 68 1.33 33.71 18.28
CA VAL A 68 0.59 33.24 19.46
C VAL A 68 -0.69 32.51 19.10
N VAL A 69 -1.40 32.94 18.04
CA VAL A 69 -2.63 32.24 17.60
C VAL A 69 -2.31 30.85 17.06
N VAL A 70 -1.26 30.72 16.25
CA VAL A 70 -0.85 29.42 15.70
C VAL A 70 -0.27 28.53 16.82
N PHE A 71 0.46 29.11 17.76
CA PHE A 71 0.99 28.36 18.90
C PHE A 71 -0.15 27.87 19.81
N ASP A 72 -1.12 28.71 20.14
CA ASP A 72 -2.31 28.34 20.93
C ASP A 72 -3.11 27.22 20.24
N PHE A 73 -3.21 27.27 18.91
CA PHE A 73 -3.84 26.20 18.13
C PHE A 73 -3.14 24.85 18.31
N SER A 74 -1.83 24.83 18.58
CA SER A 74 -1.09 23.60 18.86
C SER A 74 -1.64 22.87 20.10
N PHE A 75 -1.98 23.59 21.16
CA PHE A 75 -2.56 22.97 22.38
C PHE A 75 -3.97 22.43 22.14
N ILE A 76 -4.77 23.13 21.33
CA ILE A 76 -6.12 22.68 20.93
C ILE A 76 -6.03 21.40 20.10
N VAL A 77 -5.12 21.37 19.12
CA VAL A 77 -4.87 20.21 18.26
C VAL A 77 -4.30 19.04 19.08
N GLU A 78 -3.38 19.28 20.01
CA GLU A 78 -2.86 18.23 20.89
C GLU A 78 -3.99 17.57 21.69
N ARG A 79 -4.87 18.37 22.29
CA ARG A 79 -6.04 17.88 23.02
C ARG A 79 -6.97 17.08 22.12
N TYR A 80 -7.25 17.57 20.91
CA TYR A 80 -8.04 16.86 19.92
C TYR A 80 -7.40 15.51 19.55
N LEU A 81 -6.08 15.48 19.32
CA LEU A 81 -5.35 14.27 18.97
C LEU A 81 -5.36 13.25 20.12
N ARG A 82 -5.25 13.68 21.37
CA ARG A 82 -5.42 12.81 22.55
C ARG A 82 -6.85 12.27 22.69
N HIS A 83 -7.87 13.07 22.33
CA HIS A 83 -9.27 12.63 22.33
C HIS A 83 -9.60 11.65 21.18
N SER A 84 -9.03 11.89 20.00
CA SER A 84 -9.16 11.01 18.82
C SER A 84 -8.30 9.73 18.92
N GLY A 85 -7.58 9.54 20.02
CA GLY A 85 -6.72 8.38 20.27
C GLY A 85 -5.35 8.42 19.57
N ARG A 86 -5.06 9.42 18.72
CA ARG A 86 -3.81 9.53 17.95
C ARG A 86 -2.58 9.88 18.77
N LEU A 87 -2.78 10.42 19.97
CA LEU A 87 -1.78 10.62 21.02
C LEU A 87 -2.21 9.90 22.29
N ALA A 88 -1.25 9.57 23.17
CA ALA A 88 -1.52 8.90 24.44
C ALA A 88 -2.67 9.61 25.22
N PRO A 89 -3.79 8.93 25.48
CA PRO A 89 -4.97 9.55 26.04
C PRO A 89 -4.75 9.95 27.50
N ASN A 90 -5.48 10.98 27.96
CA ASN A 90 -5.47 11.35 29.38
C ASN A 90 -6.21 10.29 30.21
N THR A 91 -5.51 9.64 31.13
CA THR A 91 -6.02 8.54 31.96
C THR A 91 -6.70 9.00 33.24
N SER A 92 -6.53 10.27 33.62
CA SER A 92 -7.18 10.85 34.81
C SER A 92 -7.92 12.15 34.50
N THR A 93 -9.00 12.40 35.26
CA THR A 93 -9.72 13.69 35.25
C THR A 93 -8.78 14.86 35.51
N TRP A 94 -7.76 14.64 36.33
CA TRP A 94 -6.78 15.66 36.69
C TRP A 94 -5.89 16.07 35.52
N GLN A 95 -5.45 15.12 34.67
CA GLN A 95 -4.74 15.43 33.43
C GLN A 95 -5.62 16.18 32.43
N LYS A 96 -6.91 15.81 32.32
CA LYS A 96 -7.86 16.53 31.45
C LYS A 96 -8.04 17.99 31.90
N VAL A 97 -8.07 18.24 33.21
CA VAL A 97 -8.12 19.58 33.80
C VAL A 97 -6.83 20.35 33.49
N LEU A 98 -5.66 19.74 33.67
CA LEU A 98 -4.38 20.38 33.32
C LEU A 98 -4.31 20.77 31.84
N SER A 99 -4.75 19.89 30.93
CA SER A 99 -4.82 20.19 29.50
C SER A 99 -5.73 21.40 29.21
N VAL A 100 -6.92 21.47 29.83
CA VAL A 100 -7.81 22.65 29.68
C VAL A 100 -7.16 23.91 30.25
N LEU A 101 -6.55 23.82 31.44
CA LEU A 101 -5.87 24.95 32.06
C LEU A 101 -4.71 25.47 31.21
N SER A 102 -3.95 24.58 30.57
CA SER A 102 -2.87 24.97 29.66
C SER A 102 -3.39 25.81 28.49
N ILE A 103 -4.52 25.42 27.88
CA ILE A 103 -5.16 26.18 26.80
C ILE A 103 -5.61 27.55 27.31
N ILE A 104 -6.27 27.61 28.47
CA ILE A 104 -6.75 28.87 29.06
C ILE A 104 -5.57 29.82 29.34
N PHE A 105 -4.51 29.32 29.97
CA PHE A 105 -3.34 30.13 30.29
C PHE A 105 -2.57 30.56 29.03
N SER A 106 -2.53 29.74 27.98
CA SER A 106 -1.92 30.09 26.70
C SER A 106 -2.64 31.27 26.05
N ILE A 107 -3.98 31.24 26.04
CA ILE A 107 -4.82 32.33 25.53
C ILE A 107 -4.61 33.61 26.35
N CYS A 108 -4.53 33.51 27.68
CA CYS A 108 -4.19 34.66 28.52
C CYS A 108 -2.82 35.25 28.17
N GLY A 109 -1.82 34.39 27.94
CA GLY A 109 -0.48 34.79 27.50
C GLY A 109 -0.50 35.47 26.12
N ALA A 110 -1.21 34.89 25.16
CA ALA A 110 -1.41 35.43 23.82
C ALA A 110 -2.06 36.81 23.84
N VAL A 111 -3.10 36.99 24.65
CA VAL A 111 -3.75 38.28 24.87
C VAL A 111 -2.74 39.28 25.46
N GLY A 112 -1.94 38.87 26.45
CA GLY A 112 -0.87 39.70 27.01
C GLY A 112 0.09 40.22 25.93
N LEU A 113 0.59 39.34 25.05
CA LEU A 113 1.53 39.72 23.99
C LEU A 113 0.88 40.62 22.92
N ILE A 114 -0.33 40.28 22.50
CA ILE A 114 -1.07 41.09 21.51
C ILE A 114 -1.31 42.49 22.06
N LEU A 115 -1.77 42.61 23.32
CA LEU A 115 -1.97 43.91 23.98
C LEU A 115 -0.65 44.69 24.11
N LEU A 116 0.46 44.01 24.44
CA LEU A 116 1.80 44.60 24.49
C LEU A 116 2.20 45.22 23.15
N THR A 117 1.84 44.59 22.03
CA THR A 117 2.19 45.07 20.68
C THR A 117 1.26 46.19 20.17
N ILE A 118 -0.03 46.18 20.55
CA ILE A 118 -1.04 47.12 20.07
C ILE A 118 -0.94 48.47 20.79
N PHE A 119 -0.91 48.43 22.12
CA PHE A 119 -0.97 49.65 22.93
C PHE A 119 0.34 50.45 22.84
N ASP A 120 0.27 51.76 23.09
CA ASP A 120 1.45 52.63 23.13
C ASP A 120 2.21 52.42 24.45
N THR A 121 2.90 51.30 24.53
CA THR A 121 3.67 50.87 25.70
C THR A 121 4.94 51.69 25.90
N LEU A 122 5.43 52.38 24.86
CA LEU A 122 6.52 53.35 24.92
C LEU A 122 6.20 54.55 25.83
N ARG A 123 4.94 54.99 25.85
CA ARG A 123 4.51 56.15 26.67
C ARG A 123 3.81 55.75 27.96
N HIS A 124 3.39 54.49 28.07
CA HIS A 124 2.61 53.97 29.20
C HIS A 124 3.27 52.74 29.82
N HIS A 125 4.35 52.96 30.56
CA HIS A 125 5.16 51.91 31.21
C HIS A 125 4.35 50.98 32.14
N ASN A 126 3.36 51.50 32.88
CA ASN A 126 2.49 50.66 33.71
C ASN A 126 1.64 49.67 32.90
N LEU A 127 1.26 50.02 31.66
CA LEU A 127 0.57 49.12 30.75
C LEU A 127 1.55 48.09 30.14
N HIS A 128 2.77 48.52 29.82
CA HIS A 128 3.85 47.63 29.36
C HIS A 128 4.12 46.54 30.41
N ASP A 129 4.40 46.93 31.65
CA ASP A 129 4.66 45.99 32.75
C ASP A 129 3.48 45.05 32.99
N GLY A 130 2.25 45.57 32.97
CA GLY A 130 1.03 44.77 33.15
C GLY A 130 0.84 43.72 32.05
N PHE A 131 1.01 44.10 30.79
CA PHE A 131 0.87 43.16 29.66
C PHE A 131 2.03 42.18 29.57
N LEU A 132 3.25 42.62 29.90
CA LEU A 132 4.43 41.76 29.97
C LEU A 132 4.27 40.70 31.07
N ILE A 133 3.78 41.10 32.25
CA ILE A 133 3.46 40.16 33.33
C ILE A 133 2.37 39.18 32.88
N LEU A 134 1.31 39.65 32.22
CA LEU A 134 0.24 38.78 31.73
C LEU A 134 0.76 37.76 30.70
N PHE A 135 1.61 38.21 29.77
CA PHE A 135 2.27 37.36 28.77
C PHE A 135 3.14 36.29 29.42
N ILE A 136 4.09 36.71 30.28
CA ILE A 136 5.04 35.80 30.93
C ILE A 136 4.30 34.84 31.86
N ALA A 137 3.40 35.34 32.71
CA ALA A 137 2.65 34.49 33.63
C ALA A 137 1.75 33.49 32.90
N GLY A 138 1.09 33.91 31.80
CA GLY A 138 0.28 33.03 30.97
C GLY A 138 1.09 31.86 30.40
N TYR A 139 2.22 32.13 29.75
CA TYR A 139 3.04 31.06 29.17
C TYR A 139 3.82 30.24 30.21
N VAL A 140 4.22 30.82 31.35
CA VAL A 140 4.82 30.06 32.45
C VAL A 140 3.82 29.10 33.08
N LEU A 141 2.60 29.56 33.36
CA LEU A 141 1.53 28.69 33.89
C LEU A 141 1.15 27.60 32.87
N THR A 142 1.12 27.93 31.58
CA THR A 142 0.95 26.96 30.49
C THR A 142 2.06 25.91 30.53
N ALA A 143 3.32 26.33 30.61
CA ALA A 143 4.48 25.44 30.67
C ALA A 143 4.43 24.53 31.90
N ILE A 144 4.05 25.05 33.07
CA ILE A 144 3.88 24.27 34.30
C ILE A 144 2.77 23.24 34.13
N CYS A 145 1.60 23.63 33.62
CA CYS A 145 0.50 22.71 33.37
C CYS A 145 0.89 21.61 32.38
N CYS A 146 1.57 21.96 31.29
CA CYS A 146 2.08 21.00 30.32
C CYS A 146 3.12 20.07 30.96
N CYS A 147 4.13 20.59 31.63
CA CYS A 147 5.16 19.77 32.27
C CYS A 147 4.54 18.81 33.30
N TRP A 148 3.55 19.27 34.07
CA TRP A 148 2.85 18.43 35.03
C TRP A 148 2.01 17.35 34.35
N GLU A 149 1.30 17.70 33.27
CA GLU A 149 0.55 16.75 32.47
C GLU A 149 1.47 15.68 31.88
N TYR A 150 2.56 16.09 31.24
CA TYR A 150 3.55 15.20 30.62
C TYR A 150 4.31 14.35 31.65
N GLN A 151 4.61 14.89 32.83
CA GLN A 151 5.19 14.11 33.92
C GLN A 151 4.22 13.02 34.38
N ARG A 152 2.94 13.36 34.57
CA ARG A 152 1.91 12.39 34.97
C ARG A 152 1.66 11.35 33.89
N LEU A 153 1.61 11.77 32.62
CA LEU A 153 1.49 10.87 31.48
C LEU A 153 2.72 9.97 31.36
N GLY A 154 3.93 10.49 31.48
CA GLY A 154 5.18 9.71 31.41
C GLY A 154 5.36 8.72 32.56
N ILE A 155 4.74 8.96 33.73
CA ILE A 155 4.68 7.98 34.82
C ILE A 155 3.78 6.79 34.44
N HIS A 156 2.68 7.05 33.72
CA HIS A 156 1.69 6.05 33.33
C HIS A 156 2.08 5.30 32.06
N TYR A 157 2.71 6.00 31.11
CA TYR A 157 3.12 5.51 29.80
C TYR A 157 4.64 5.35 29.73
N ARG A 158 5.21 4.46 30.54
CA ARG A 158 6.67 4.29 30.64
C ARG A 158 7.32 3.79 29.34
N GLN A 159 6.58 3.07 28.49
CA GLN A 159 7.06 2.62 27.17
C GLN A 159 7.31 3.79 26.19
N HIS A 160 6.62 4.92 26.36
CA HIS A 160 6.74 6.08 25.47
C HIS A 160 7.90 6.99 25.84
N ARG A 161 9.11 6.63 25.38
CA ARG A 161 10.33 7.44 25.59
C ARG A 161 10.18 8.90 25.13
N ILE A 162 9.36 9.13 24.09
CA ILE A 162 9.11 10.46 23.52
C ILE A 162 8.42 11.42 24.49
N LEU A 163 7.49 10.95 25.33
CA LEU A 163 6.82 11.78 26.34
C LEU A 163 7.81 12.27 27.41
N ARG A 164 8.76 11.40 27.78
CA ARG A 164 9.82 11.73 28.75
C ARG A 164 10.86 12.69 28.17
N ILE A 165 11.25 12.50 26.91
CA ILE A 165 12.15 13.40 26.19
C ILE A 165 11.51 14.78 26.08
N SER A 166 10.25 14.83 25.59
CA SER A 166 9.48 16.06 25.49
C SER A 166 9.38 16.79 26.83
N PHE A 167 9.06 16.07 27.92
CA PHE A 167 9.04 16.63 29.27
C PHE A 167 10.37 17.27 29.67
N TRP A 168 11.49 16.58 29.53
CA TRP A 168 12.80 17.11 29.95
C TRP A 168 13.26 18.29 29.10
N VAL A 169 13.01 18.25 27.78
CA VAL A 169 13.33 19.36 26.88
C VAL A 169 12.53 20.60 27.27
N LYS A 170 11.21 20.46 27.46
CA LYS A 170 10.35 21.59 27.88
C LYS A 170 10.70 22.11 29.27
N LEU A 171 10.99 21.21 30.21
CA LEU A 171 11.40 21.59 31.56
C LEU A 171 12.73 22.36 31.54
N ALA A 172 13.70 21.93 30.73
CA ALA A 172 14.99 22.60 30.61
C ALA A 172 14.81 24.03 30.07
N PHE A 173 14.07 24.20 28.97
CA PHE A 173 13.78 25.53 28.44
C PHE A 173 12.96 26.38 29.42
N GLY A 174 11.95 25.80 30.07
CA GLY A 174 11.16 26.51 31.09
C GLY A 174 11.99 27.01 32.28
N ILE A 175 12.93 26.20 32.79
CA ILE A 175 13.84 26.60 33.87
C ILE A 175 14.78 27.71 33.41
N ILE A 176 15.34 27.59 32.20
CA ILE A 176 16.22 28.61 31.62
C ILE A 176 15.47 29.93 31.47
N GLU A 177 14.26 29.91 30.91
CA GLU A 177 13.42 31.09 30.71
C GLU A 177 13.05 31.77 32.02
N VAL A 178 12.60 31.00 33.02
CA VAL A 178 12.27 31.56 34.34
C VAL A 178 13.52 32.16 35.01
N GLY A 179 14.67 31.49 34.91
CA GLY A 179 15.94 32.00 35.44
C GLY A 179 16.37 33.30 34.77
N LEU A 180 16.27 33.37 33.44
CA LEU A 180 16.57 34.58 32.67
C LEU A 180 15.57 35.70 32.97
N ALA A 181 14.27 35.40 33.09
CA ALA A 181 13.23 36.37 33.43
C ALA A 181 13.41 36.96 34.84
N ILE A 182 13.82 36.14 35.83
CA ILE A 182 14.19 36.63 37.16
C ILE A 182 15.42 37.54 37.05
N GLY A 183 16.44 37.13 36.30
CA GLY A 183 17.63 37.94 36.04
C GLY A 183 17.26 39.29 35.40
N PHE A 184 16.40 39.27 34.39
CA PHE A 184 15.87 40.45 33.72
C PHE A 184 15.17 41.39 34.71
N GLY A 185 14.24 40.87 35.51
CA GLY A 185 13.53 41.66 36.52
C GLY A 185 14.45 42.26 37.58
N VAL A 186 15.43 41.50 38.07
CA VAL A 186 16.42 41.97 39.06
C VAL A 186 17.33 43.05 38.48
N GLU A 187 17.84 42.86 37.27
CA GLU A 187 18.71 43.84 36.61
C GLU A 187 17.95 45.12 36.24
N ASN A 188 16.67 45.00 35.87
CA ASN A 188 15.80 46.14 35.63
C ASN A 188 15.54 46.92 36.94
N GLN A 189 15.26 46.24 38.05
CA GLN A 189 15.12 46.88 39.38
C GLN A 189 16.42 47.53 39.87
N ARG A 190 17.58 46.97 39.51
CA ARG A 190 18.91 47.51 39.82
C ARG A 190 19.36 48.61 38.85
N LYS A 191 18.50 49.02 37.90
CA LYS A 191 18.78 50.05 36.88
C LYS A 191 19.99 49.72 35.99
N ARG A 192 20.27 48.43 35.77
CA ARG A 192 21.33 47.96 34.87
C ARG A 192 20.73 47.66 33.50
N TYR A 193 20.25 48.71 32.83
CA TYR A 193 19.40 48.60 31.65
C TYR A 193 20.05 47.91 30.45
N ASN A 194 21.37 48.06 30.25
CA ASN A 194 22.08 47.33 29.18
C ASN A 194 22.08 45.82 29.41
N THR A 195 22.31 45.38 30.65
CA THR A 195 22.25 43.95 31.02
C THR A 195 20.83 43.43 30.91
N ALA A 196 19.85 44.19 31.37
CA ALA A 196 18.43 43.84 31.24
C ALA A 196 18.01 43.73 29.77
N ALA A 197 18.40 44.67 28.90
CA ALA A 197 18.10 44.60 27.47
C ALA A 197 18.71 43.36 26.80
N ILE A 198 19.97 43.00 27.14
CA ILE A 198 20.58 41.75 26.67
C ILE A 198 19.76 40.53 27.12
N LEU A 199 19.33 40.50 28.39
CA LEU A 199 18.54 39.39 28.90
C LEU A 199 17.18 39.28 28.20
N GLU A 200 16.51 40.39 27.89
CA GLU A 200 15.25 40.37 27.12
C GLU A 200 15.42 39.78 25.71
N TRP A 201 16.50 40.16 25.01
CA TRP A 201 16.83 39.56 23.71
C TRP A 201 17.12 38.06 23.83
N VAL A 202 17.90 37.65 24.84
CA VAL A 202 18.22 36.23 25.06
C VAL A 202 16.96 35.44 25.39
N ILE A 203 16.08 35.95 26.26
CA ILE A 203 14.76 35.37 26.57
C ILE A 203 13.97 35.18 25.28
N ALA A 204 13.83 36.22 24.46
CA ALA A 204 13.05 36.13 23.24
C ALA A 204 13.59 35.07 22.25
N PHE A 205 14.93 34.97 22.10
CA PHE A 205 15.54 33.96 21.24
C PHE A 205 15.43 32.54 21.81
N VAL A 206 15.62 32.35 23.12
CA VAL A 206 15.44 31.05 23.78
C VAL A 206 13.98 30.60 23.67
N TYR A 207 13.02 31.54 23.72
CA TYR A 207 11.60 31.24 23.60
C TYR A 207 11.25 30.62 22.23
N THR A 208 12.00 30.97 21.18
CA THR A 208 11.90 30.31 19.86
C THR A 208 12.07 28.80 19.99
N PHE A 209 13.08 28.35 20.72
CA PHE A 209 13.38 26.94 20.90
C PHE A 209 12.40 26.27 21.86
N PHE A 210 11.86 27.02 22.83
CA PHE A 210 10.75 26.56 23.65
C PHE A 210 9.51 26.26 22.80
N VAL A 211 9.07 27.18 21.94
CA VAL A 211 7.95 26.96 21.01
C VAL A 211 8.23 25.80 20.06
N PHE A 212 9.45 25.74 19.50
CA PHE A 212 9.88 24.65 18.62
C PHE A 212 9.82 23.28 19.31
N SER A 213 10.09 23.21 20.62
CA SER A 213 10.08 21.94 21.37
C SER A 213 8.71 21.25 21.42
N PHE A 214 7.61 21.95 21.12
CA PHE A 214 6.27 21.36 21.02
C PHE A 214 6.08 20.53 19.75
N PHE A 215 6.93 20.70 18.74
CA PHE A 215 6.99 19.78 17.59
C PHE A 215 7.16 18.31 18.02
N LEU A 216 7.96 18.07 19.09
CA LEU A 216 8.23 16.73 19.61
C LEU A 216 6.95 16.00 20.05
N ASP A 217 5.90 16.73 20.42
CA ASP A 217 4.64 16.18 20.90
C ASP A 217 3.76 15.63 19.78
N PHE A 218 3.98 16.11 18.56
CA PHE A 218 3.26 15.66 17.37
C PHE A 218 4.02 14.57 16.62
N ILE A 219 5.30 14.31 16.93
CA ILE A 219 6.06 13.19 16.34
C ILE A 219 5.31 11.86 16.47
N PRO A 220 4.73 11.50 17.63
CA PRO A 220 3.94 10.28 17.74
C PRO A 220 2.70 10.34 16.85
N ALA A 221 2.01 11.49 16.72
CA ALA A 221 0.86 11.66 15.82
C ALA A 221 1.22 11.52 14.33
N VAL A 222 2.45 11.92 13.95
CA VAL A 222 3.01 11.71 12.62
C VAL A 222 3.32 10.23 12.38
N ARG A 223 3.81 9.56 13.42
CA ARG A 223 4.10 8.12 13.40
C ARG A 223 2.84 7.27 13.52
N THR A 224 1.78 7.72 14.21
CA THR A 224 0.50 6.99 14.38
C THR A 224 -0.42 7.07 13.16
N LYS A 225 0.00 7.74 12.07
CA LYS A 225 -0.49 7.38 10.73
C LYS A 225 -0.12 5.91 10.36
N HIS A 226 0.82 5.31 11.09
CA HIS A 226 1.33 3.94 10.93
C HIS A 226 1.52 3.16 12.26
N HIS A 227 1.05 3.64 13.41
CA HIS A 227 1.53 3.11 14.72
C HIS A 227 0.47 3.01 15.83
N GLN A 228 -0.83 3.13 15.52
CA GLN A 228 -1.91 2.87 16.49
C GLN A 228 -2.18 1.38 16.73
N SER A 229 -1.65 0.48 15.89
CA SER A 229 -1.80 -0.98 16.00
C SER A 229 -1.01 -1.61 17.15
N ARG A 230 0.11 -0.99 17.54
CA ARG A 230 1.16 -1.68 18.32
C ARG A 230 1.00 -1.64 19.85
N GLU A 231 0.27 -0.65 20.41
CA GLU A 231 0.15 -0.53 21.87
C GLU A 231 -0.92 -1.42 22.50
N THR A 232 -1.93 -1.83 21.73
CA THR A 232 -2.93 -2.82 22.18
C THR A 232 -2.31 -4.23 22.18
N GLU A 233 -1.41 -4.51 21.23
CA GLU A 233 -0.60 -5.73 21.19
C GLU A 233 0.40 -5.81 22.36
N ASP A 234 1.12 -4.73 22.69
CA ASP A 234 2.09 -4.73 23.79
C ASP A 234 1.46 -4.83 25.20
N GLN A 235 0.24 -4.28 25.40
CA GLN A 235 -0.47 -4.44 26.68
C GLN A 235 -1.08 -5.83 26.86
N MET A 236 -1.37 -6.56 25.77
CA MET A 236 -1.79 -7.96 25.83
C MET A 236 -0.59 -8.90 26.04
N ALA A 237 0.55 -8.64 25.38
CA ALA A 237 1.77 -9.43 25.51
C ALA A 237 2.46 -9.30 26.89
N MET A 238 2.40 -8.14 27.54
CA MET A 238 2.99 -7.95 28.87
C MET A 238 2.19 -8.56 30.03
N ASN A 239 0.93 -8.94 29.82
CA ASN A 239 0.13 -9.64 30.83
C ASN A 239 0.31 -11.17 30.78
N GLU A 240 0.76 -11.73 29.66
CA GLU A 240 1.04 -13.17 29.52
C GLU A 240 2.45 -13.57 29.98
N SER A 241 3.40 -12.64 30.02
CA SER A 241 4.83 -12.94 30.27
C SER A 241 5.28 -12.75 31.73
N ALA A 242 4.34 -12.54 32.67
CA ALA A 242 4.63 -12.30 34.09
C ALA A 242 4.22 -13.47 35.02
N VAL A 243 4.53 -14.72 34.69
CA VAL A 243 4.57 -15.82 35.68
C VAL A 243 5.70 -16.80 35.36
N ALA A 244 6.87 -16.58 35.96
CA ALA A 244 7.94 -17.58 36.00
C ALA A 244 7.84 -18.42 37.28
N PRO A 245 7.98 -19.76 37.23
CA PRO A 245 8.37 -20.55 38.39
C PRO A 245 9.86 -20.93 38.32
N GLY A 246 10.53 -20.82 39.47
CA GLY A 246 11.92 -21.22 39.69
C GLY A 246 12.15 -22.74 39.72
N PRO A 247 13.41 -23.17 39.91
CA PRO A 247 13.91 -24.46 39.44
C PRO A 247 13.79 -25.58 40.48
N GLY A 248 13.57 -26.80 40.03
CA GLY A 248 13.55 -27.99 40.88
C GLY A 248 13.75 -29.28 40.11
N ALA A 249 14.79 -30.01 40.48
CA ALA A 249 15.29 -31.24 39.89
C ALA A 249 14.51 -32.49 40.31
N GLY A 250 14.74 -33.60 39.58
CA GLY A 250 14.89 -34.92 40.20
C GLY A 250 13.70 -35.87 40.14
N TYR A 251 13.93 -36.97 39.41
CA TYR A 251 13.19 -38.23 39.34
C TYR A 251 12.63 -38.79 40.67
N GLY A 252 11.46 -39.45 40.56
CA GLY A 252 11.23 -40.77 41.16
C GLY A 252 9.92 -40.96 41.95
N GLY A 253 9.12 -41.97 41.54
CA GLY A 253 8.43 -42.86 42.48
C GLY A 253 6.91 -42.74 42.65
N ASP A 254 6.20 -43.59 41.92
CA ASP A 254 5.14 -44.54 42.36
C ASP A 254 3.92 -44.14 43.23
N ASP A 255 2.78 -44.62 42.71
CA ASP A 255 1.66 -45.30 43.38
C ASP A 255 0.67 -44.60 44.35
N ARG A 256 -0.59 -44.55 43.86
CA ARG A 256 -1.84 -45.02 44.49
C ARG A 256 -2.57 -44.21 45.60
N TYR A 257 -3.84 -43.93 45.24
CA TYR A 257 -5.10 -44.10 46.00
C TYR A 257 -5.77 -42.92 46.75
N THR A 258 -7.04 -42.71 46.35
CA THR A 258 -8.27 -42.35 47.11
C THR A 258 -8.64 -40.89 47.48
N GLN A 259 -9.82 -40.51 46.97
CA GLN A 259 -10.78 -39.44 47.33
C GLN A 259 -11.34 -39.55 48.78
N PRO A 260 -12.22 -38.66 49.35
CA PRO A 260 -13.10 -37.65 48.71
C PRO A 260 -13.42 -36.31 49.44
N ALA A 261 -14.20 -35.48 48.72
CA ALA A 261 -15.27 -34.56 49.15
C ALA A 261 -14.96 -33.13 49.63
N GLY A 262 -15.55 -32.14 48.93
CA GLY A 262 -15.75 -30.77 49.41
C GLY A 262 -16.15 -29.80 48.30
N TYR A 263 -17.44 -29.50 48.18
CA TYR A 263 -18.05 -28.51 47.28
C TYR A 263 -17.50 -27.09 47.47
N THR A 264 -17.22 -26.36 46.39
CA THR A 264 -17.59 -24.94 46.21
C THR A 264 -17.38 -24.49 44.76
N ALA A 265 -18.29 -23.65 44.29
CA ALA A 265 -18.44 -23.21 42.90
C ALA A 265 -17.37 -22.20 42.46
N GLY A 266 -16.90 -22.34 41.22
CA GLY A 266 -16.09 -21.35 40.52
C GLY A 266 -15.94 -21.73 39.05
N ARG A 267 -16.57 -20.95 38.15
CA ARG A 267 -16.46 -21.11 36.69
C ARG A 267 -15.01 -20.86 36.27
N HIS A 268 -14.32 -21.91 35.85
CA HIS A 268 -13.05 -21.81 35.14
C HIS A 268 -13.32 -21.67 33.63
N TYR A 269 -12.78 -20.59 33.05
CA TYR A 269 -12.54 -20.48 31.62
C TYR A 269 -11.54 -21.56 31.22
N ALA A 270 -11.99 -22.48 30.37
CA ALA A 270 -11.16 -23.48 29.72
C ALA A 270 -10.47 -22.85 28.49
N ASN A 271 -9.21 -23.24 28.29
CA ASN A 271 -8.41 -23.05 27.08
C ASN A 271 -9.25 -23.19 25.81
N THR A 272 -9.27 -22.15 24.99
CA THR A 272 -9.69 -22.22 23.59
C THR A 272 -8.52 -22.66 22.71
N ASP A 273 -8.14 -23.93 22.89
CA ASP A 273 -7.48 -24.76 21.87
C ASP A 273 -8.39 -25.97 21.64
N SER A 274 -9.57 -25.73 21.04
CA SER A 274 -10.45 -26.77 20.47
C SER A 274 -11.72 -26.17 19.87
N TYR A 275 -11.65 -25.60 18.67
CA TYR A 275 -12.78 -25.64 17.71
C TYR A 275 -12.26 -25.62 16.26
N ALA A 276 -11.23 -26.43 15.99
CA ALA A 276 -10.86 -26.91 14.66
C ALA A 276 -11.14 -28.42 14.54
N SER A 277 -12.17 -28.91 15.22
CA SER A 277 -12.54 -30.32 15.27
C SER A 277 -14.05 -30.47 15.13
N ASP A 278 -14.54 -30.36 13.91
CA ASP A 278 -15.77 -31.04 13.44
C ASP A 278 -15.75 -31.19 11.89
N PHE A 279 -14.57 -31.48 11.34
CA PHE A 279 -14.40 -32.05 10.00
C PHE A 279 -13.38 -33.20 10.00
N ASN A 280 -13.40 -34.00 11.07
CA ASN A 280 -12.68 -35.27 11.14
C ASN A 280 -13.68 -36.38 11.44
N LEU A 281 -14.15 -37.05 10.40
CA LEU A 281 -14.63 -38.43 10.55
C LEU A 281 -13.94 -39.32 9.50
N ALA A 282 -13.23 -40.30 10.05
CA ALA A 282 -12.64 -41.48 9.44
C ALA A 282 -11.30 -41.33 8.68
N LEU A 283 -10.21 -41.06 9.41
CA LEU A 283 -8.89 -41.64 9.08
C LEU A 283 -8.16 -42.07 10.36
N GLY A 284 -8.37 -43.34 10.73
CA GLY A 284 -7.52 -44.05 11.69
C GLY A 284 -6.92 -45.28 11.02
N SER A 285 -5.70 -45.15 10.48
CA SER A 285 -4.75 -46.23 10.17
C SER A 285 -3.37 -45.64 9.81
N PRO A 286 -2.26 -46.37 10.06
CA PRO A 286 -0.95 -45.77 10.35
C PRO A 286 -0.10 -45.48 9.10
N LEU A 287 0.75 -44.44 9.19
CA LEU A 287 1.90 -44.12 8.32
C LEU A 287 1.69 -44.37 6.82
N HIS A 288 0.94 -43.49 6.14
CA HIS A 288 1.10 -43.35 4.70
C HIS A 288 2.47 -42.75 4.40
N SER A 289 3.26 -43.46 3.59
CA SER A 289 4.37 -42.87 2.85
C SER A 289 3.85 -41.61 2.15
N PHE A 290 4.51 -40.46 2.31
CA PHE A 290 4.24 -39.31 1.46
C PHE A 290 4.45 -39.77 0.00
N SER A 291 3.35 -39.97 -0.73
CA SER A 291 3.41 -40.16 -2.17
C SER A 291 4.04 -38.90 -2.76
N GLU A 292 5.00 -39.05 -3.66
CA GLU A 292 5.55 -37.91 -4.38
C GLU A 292 4.42 -37.13 -5.08
N PRO A 293 4.44 -35.78 -5.06
CA PRO A 293 3.34 -34.97 -5.59
C PRO A 293 3.33 -35.03 -7.11
N ARG A 294 2.53 -35.94 -7.65
CA ARG A 294 2.50 -36.28 -9.09
C ARG A 294 1.15 -36.00 -9.73
N LEU A 295 0.14 -35.58 -8.96
CA LEU A 295 -1.21 -35.30 -9.47
C LEU A 295 -1.29 -33.89 -10.06
N GLY A 296 -0.68 -32.91 -9.38
CA GLY A 296 -0.66 -31.53 -9.86
C GLY A 296 -0.28 -30.53 -8.78
N ALA A 297 -0.35 -29.26 -9.13
CA ALA A 297 0.02 -28.16 -8.26
C ALA A 297 -0.79 -26.89 -8.55
N VAL A 298 -0.99 -26.10 -7.49
CA VAL A 298 -1.70 -24.83 -7.51
C VAL A 298 -0.89 -23.80 -6.71
N ALA A 299 -0.67 -22.63 -7.28
CA ALA A 299 -0.11 -21.47 -6.60
C ALA A 299 -1.01 -20.25 -6.80
N SER A 300 -1.29 -19.54 -5.72
CA SER A 300 -2.06 -18.31 -5.72
C SER A 300 -1.65 -17.44 -4.54
N GLU A 301 -2.10 -16.19 -4.59
CA GLU A 301 -1.90 -15.19 -3.54
C GLU A 301 -2.54 -15.54 -2.20
N SER A 302 -3.34 -16.62 -2.14
CA SER A 302 -3.87 -17.17 -0.89
C SER A 302 -3.61 -18.66 -0.78
N ALA A 303 -2.88 -19.04 0.25
CA ALA A 303 -2.57 -20.41 0.61
C ALA A 303 -3.84 -21.20 0.92
N THR A 304 -4.85 -20.55 1.49
CA THR A 304 -6.19 -21.12 1.69
C THR A 304 -6.82 -21.49 0.33
N CYS A 305 -6.76 -20.60 -0.66
CA CYS A 305 -7.32 -20.85 -1.99
C CYS A 305 -6.51 -21.87 -2.80
N SER A 306 -5.19 -21.91 -2.62
CA SER A 306 -4.34 -22.93 -3.24
C SER A 306 -4.59 -24.32 -2.65
N LYS A 307 -4.83 -24.42 -1.32
CA LYS A 307 -5.26 -25.67 -0.66
C LYS A 307 -6.64 -26.12 -1.13
N ILE A 308 -7.56 -25.19 -1.37
CA ILE A 308 -8.86 -25.51 -1.99
C ILE A 308 -8.63 -26.10 -3.39
N GLY A 309 -7.80 -25.47 -4.22
CA GLY A 309 -7.48 -25.98 -5.56
C GLY A 309 -6.85 -27.38 -5.54
N THR A 310 -5.86 -27.62 -4.67
CA THR A 310 -5.26 -28.96 -4.56
C THR A 310 -6.22 -29.99 -3.97
N SER A 311 -7.16 -29.58 -3.11
CA SER A 311 -8.24 -30.48 -2.65
C SER A 311 -9.17 -30.90 -3.78
N ILE A 312 -9.36 -30.07 -4.80
CA ILE A 312 -10.12 -30.43 -6.01
C ILE A 312 -9.35 -31.44 -6.85
N LEU A 313 -8.04 -31.27 -7.03
CA LEU A 313 -7.19 -32.27 -7.69
C LEU A 313 -7.26 -33.64 -6.96
N LEU A 314 -7.18 -33.63 -5.62
CA LEU A 314 -7.31 -34.84 -4.81
C LEU A 314 -8.68 -35.53 -4.91
N LYS A 315 -9.73 -34.78 -5.26
CA LYS A 315 -11.08 -35.33 -5.50
C LYS A 315 -11.26 -35.90 -6.92
N GLY A 316 -10.21 -35.90 -7.73
CA GLY A 316 -10.25 -36.38 -9.12
C GLY A 316 -10.58 -35.31 -10.15
N GLY A 317 -10.59 -34.03 -9.74
CA GLY A 317 -10.62 -32.91 -10.68
C GLY A 317 -9.27 -32.69 -11.36
N ASN A 318 -9.27 -31.84 -12.38
CA ASN A 318 -8.07 -31.47 -13.13
C ASN A 318 -7.68 -30.00 -12.89
N ALA A 319 -6.67 -29.51 -13.62
CA ALA A 319 -6.15 -28.15 -13.48
C ALA A 319 -7.20 -27.07 -13.80
N ALA A 320 -8.17 -27.33 -14.68
CA ALA A 320 -9.26 -26.40 -14.93
C ALA A 320 -10.24 -26.34 -13.74
N ASP A 321 -10.62 -27.50 -13.18
CA ASP A 321 -11.47 -27.56 -11.99
C ASP A 321 -10.79 -26.88 -10.79
N ALA A 322 -9.51 -27.18 -10.57
CA ALA A 322 -8.72 -26.60 -9.50
C ALA A 322 -8.56 -25.08 -9.67
N LEU A 323 -8.31 -24.60 -10.89
CA LEU A 323 -8.22 -23.18 -11.19
C LEU A 323 -9.53 -22.45 -10.86
N VAL A 324 -10.68 -22.96 -11.30
CA VAL A 324 -11.97 -22.29 -11.06
C VAL A 324 -12.29 -22.26 -9.56
N ALA A 325 -12.06 -23.36 -8.83
CA ALA A 325 -12.26 -23.37 -7.38
C ALA A 325 -11.33 -22.37 -6.66
N THR A 326 -10.06 -22.29 -7.07
CA THR A 326 -9.09 -21.33 -6.53
C THR A 326 -9.48 -19.89 -6.86
N ASN A 327 -9.89 -19.59 -8.10
CA ASN A 327 -10.30 -18.24 -8.51
C ASN A 327 -11.55 -17.78 -7.75
N ILE A 328 -12.57 -18.63 -7.62
CA ILE A 328 -13.77 -18.30 -6.83
C ILE A 328 -13.42 -18.06 -5.35
N CYS A 329 -12.51 -18.86 -4.78
CA CYS A 329 -11.98 -18.59 -3.43
C CYS A 329 -11.25 -17.25 -3.34
N VAL A 330 -10.41 -16.92 -4.33
CA VAL A 330 -9.71 -15.63 -4.40
C VAL A 330 -10.70 -14.48 -4.47
N GLY A 331 -11.79 -14.58 -5.25
CA GLY A 331 -12.86 -13.58 -5.27
C GLY A 331 -13.63 -13.43 -3.94
N VAL A 332 -13.50 -14.38 -3.01
CA VAL A 332 -14.03 -14.29 -1.65
C VAL A 332 -13.05 -13.60 -0.71
N LEU A 333 -11.81 -14.09 -0.63
CA LEU A 333 -10.78 -13.61 0.31
C LEU A 333 -10.07 -12.34 -0.18
N GLY A 334 -9.67 -12.35 -1.46
CA GLY A 334 -9.01 -11.28 -2.20
C GLY A 334 -9.99 -10.35 -2.92
N MET A 335 -11.23 -10.24 -2.43
CA MET A 335 -12.29 -9.46 -3.08
C MET A 335 -11.97 -7.99 -3.32
N TYR A 336 -10.98 -7.47 -2.59
CA TYR A 336 -10.50 -6.11 -2.71
C TYR A 336 -9.66 -5.89 -3.97
N HIS A 337 -9.28 -6.92 -4.73
CA HIS A 337 -8.48 -6.74 -5.95
C HIS A 337 -8.84 -7.71 -7.07
N SER A 338 -9.62 -8.77 -6.80
CA SER A 338 -10.12 -9.70 -7.81
C SER A 338 -11.52 -10.23 -7.47
N GLY A 339 -12.30 -10.64 -8.48
CA GLY A 339 -13.59 -11.30 -8.28
C GLY A 339 -14.58 -11.10 -9.43
N ILE A 340 -15.75 -11.73 -9.32
CA ILE A 340 -16.69 -11.90 -10.44
C ILE A 340 -17.26 -10.60 -11.03
N GLY A 341 -17.05 -9.47 -10.36
CA GLY A 341 -17.36 -8.13 -10.87
C GLY A 341 -16.26 -7.53 -11.75
N GLY A 342 -15.21 -8.28 -12.07
CA GLY A 342 -14.10 -7.86 -12.94
C GLY A 342 -13.82 -8.81 -14.10
N GLY A 343 -12.55 -8.98 -14.46
CA GLY A 343 -12.11 -9.70 -15.66
C GLY A 343 -10.61 -10.03 -15.62
N GLY A 344 -10.04 -10.37 -16.78
CA GLY A 344 -8.63 -10.81 -16.85
C GLY A 344 -8.26 -11.58 -18.11
N PHE A 345 -7.15 -12.31 -18.01
CA PHE A 345 -6.60 -13.13 -19.11
C PHE A 345 -6.08 -14.47 -18.61
N ALA A 346 -6.09 -15.48 -19.49
CA ALA A 346 -5.47 -16.77 -19.21
C ALA A 346 -4.69 -17.30 -20.42
N THR A 347 -3.43 -17.67 -20.18
CA THR A 347 -2.64 -18.49 -21.10
C THR A 347 -2.84 -19.94 -20.71
N ILE A 348 -3.37 -20.75 -21.62
CA ILE A 348 -3.77 -22.14 -21.37
C ILE A 348 -3.02 -23.06 -22.33
N ARG A 349 -2.34 -24.07 -21.78
CA ARG A 349 -1.79 -25.20 -22.52
C ARG A 349 -2.70 -26.41 -22.31
N ALA A 350 -3.35 -26.89 -23.36
CA ALA A 350 -4.16 -28.08 -23.29
C ALA A 350 -3.29 -29.37 -23.23
N PRO A 351 -3.84 -30.52 -22.77
CA PRO A 351 -3.13 -31.79 -22.70
C PRO A 351 -2.47 -32.23 -24.01
N ASN A 352 -3.08 -31.88 -25.14
CA ASN A 352 -2.57 -32.19 -26.49
C ASN A 352 -1.42 -31.26 -26.95
N GLY A 353 -1.00 -30.29 -26.13
CA GLY A 353 0.04 -29.29 -26.45
C GLY A 353 -0.44 -28.07 -27.24
N SER A 354 -1.74 -27.95 -27.56
CA SER A 354 -2.29 -26.72 -28.16
C SER A 354 -2.44 -25.61 -27.12
N TYR A 355 -2.34 -24.36 -27.55
CA TYR A 355 -2.43 -23.19 -26.68
C TYR A 355 -3.63 -22.31 -27.00
N PHE A 356 -4.17 -21.71 -25.95
CA PHE A 356 -5.23 -20.71 -26.01
C PHE A 356 -4.81 -19.48 -25.21
N ASP A 357 -5.01 -18.30 -25.79
CA ASP A 357 -4.98 -17.02 -25.10
C ASP A 357 -6.44 -16.57 -24.93
N LEU A 358 -6.96 -16.74 -23.71
CA LEU A 358 -8.34 -16.41 -23.37
C LEU A 358 -8.40 -15.00 -22.80
N ASP A 359 -9.04 -14.11 -23.54
CA ASP A 359 -9.32 -12.72 -23.19
C ASP A 359 -10.75 -12.62 -22.65
N PHE A 360 -10.85 -12.54 -21.32
CA PHE A 360 -12.09 -12.28 -20.58
C PHE A 360 -12.02 -10.90 -19.90
N ARG A 361 -11.29 -9.97 -20.52
CA ARG A 361 -11.19 -8.58 -20.08
C ARG A 361 -12.55 -7.89 -20.20
N GLU A 362 -12.79 -6.95 -19.30
CA GLU A 362 -13.97 -6.11 -19.32
C GLU A 362 -14.05 -5.31 -20.61
N THR A 363 -15.28 -5.07 -21.09
CA THR A 363 -15.53 -4.19 -22.23
C THR A 363 -16.15 -2.89 -21.76
N ALA A 364 -15.83 -1.80 -22.45
CA ALA A 364 -16.53 -0.54 -22.28
C ALA A 364 -18.03 -0.70 -22.61
N PRO A 365 -18.96 -0.17 -21.79
CA PRO A 365 -20.39 -0.17 -22.11
C PRO A 365 -20.66 0.45 -23.49
N ALA A 366 -21.78 0.08 -24.13
CA ALA A 366 -22.16 0.59 -25.45
C ALA A 366 -22.36 2.12 -25.48
N SER A 367 -22.64 2.71 -24.32
CA SER A 367 -22.79 4.15 -24.11
C SER A 367 -21.46 4.90 -23.95
N ALA A 368 -20.33 4.20 -23.79
CA ALA A 368 -19.02 4.81 -23.57
C ALA A 368 -18.55 5.60 -24.81
N PHE A 369 -17.82 6.69 -24.60
CA PHE A 369 -17.28 7.50 -25.69
C PHE A 369 -15.93 8.10 -25.34
N GLU A 370 -15.15 8.42 -26.38
CA GLU A 370 -13.74 8.80 -26.29
C GLU A 370 -13.43 9.85 -25.21
N ASP A 371 -14.20 10.93 -25.15
CA ASP A 371 -13.94 12.08 -24.28
C ASP A 371 -14.73 12.05 -22.96
N MET A 372 -15.29 10.91 -22.54
CA MET A 372 -16.24 10.86 -21.40
C MET A 372 -15.66 11.32 -20.06
N TYR A 373 -14.34 11.23 -19.85
CA TYR A 373 -13.66 11.67 -18.62
C TYR A 373 -12.99 13.04 -18.73
N LYS A 374 -13.08 13.71 -19.88
CA LYS A 374 -12.37 14.98 -20.12
C LYS A 374 -12.71 16.09 -19.11
N ASN A 375 -13.94 16.07 -18.60
CA ASN A 375 -14.43 17.06 -17.62
C ASN A 375 -14.32 16.59 -16.17
N ASP A 376 -14.12 15.29 -15.94
CA ASP A 376 -14.02 14.68 -14.61
C ASP A 376 -13.19 13.40 -14.69
N GLU A 377 -11.89 13.53 -14.45
CA GLU A 377 -10.96 12.39 -14.48
C GLU A 377 -11.22 11.43 -13.32
N LEU A 378 -11.73 11.91 -12.17
CA LEU A 378 -11.97 11.04 -11.02
C LEU A 378 -13.06 10.01 -11.28
N ALA A 379 -13.94 10.28 -12.25
CA ALA A 379 -14.96 9.34 -12.71
C ALA A 379 -14.37 8.14 -13.47
N SER A 380 -13.08 8.16 -13.86
CA SER A 380 -12.39 6.96 -14.36
C SER A 380 -11.94 6.03 -13.24
N PHE A 381 -11.80 6.53 -12.00
CA PHE A 381 -11.38 5.75 -10.84
C PHE A 381 -12.59 5.26 -10.03
N TRP A 382 -13.57 6.12 -9.78
CA TRP A 382 -14.64 5.84 -8.81
C TRP A 382 -16.04 6.00 -9.39
N GLY A 383 -16.97 5.22 -8.86
CA GLY A 383 -18.38 5.26 -9.25
C GLY A 383 -18.71 4.47 -10.50
N GLY A 384 -19.96 4.54 -10.93
CA GLY A 384 -20.48 3.68 -11.99
C GLY A 384 -19.92 3.96 -13.38
N LEU A 385 -19.35 5.15 -13.65
CA LEU A 385 -18.71 5.41 -14.95
C LEU A 385 -17.39 4.66 -15.09
N SER A 386 -16.71 4.29 -14.00
CA SER A 386 -15.46 3.54 -14.09
C SER A 386 -15.67 2.04 -14.31
N CYS A 387 -16.90 1.54 -14.10
CA CYS A 387 -17.25 0.13 -14.29
C CYS A 387 -17.24 -0.28 -15.77
N GLY A 388 -16.34 -1.21 -16.12
CA GLY A 388 -16.44 -2.02 -17.32
C GLY A 388 -17.42 -3.20 -17.14
N VAL A 389 -17.87 -3.78 -18.25
CA VAL A 389 -18.76 -4.95 -18.25
C VAL A 389 -17.99 -6.19 -17.76
N PRO A 390 -18.36 -6.84 -16.64
CA PRO A 390 -17.57 -7.92 -16.04
C PRO A 390 -17.46 -9.18 -16.91
N GLY A 391 -16.26 -9.71 -17.04
CA GLY A 391 -15.96 -10.87 -17.89
C GLY A 391 -15.57 -12.16 -17.18
N GLU A 392 -15.19 -12.09 -15.89
CA GLU A 392 -14.58 -13.22 -15.17
C GLU A 392 -15.41 -14.51 -15.24
N LEU A 393 -16.72 -14.45 -14.97
CA LEU A 393 -17.55 -15.65 -14.96
C LEU A 393 -17.65 -16.33 -16.33
N ARG A 394 -17.70 -15.57 -17.44
CA ARG A 394 -17.64 -16.18 -18.79
C ARG A 394 -16.28 -16.80 -19.07
N GLY A 395 -15.20 -16.21 -18.56
CA GLY A 395 -13.85 -16.78 -18.63
C GLY A 395 -13.79 -18.14 -17.93
N LEU A 396 -14.24 -18.20 -16.67
CA LEU A 396 -14.27 -19.44 -15.88
C LEU A 396 -15.20 -20.49 -16.47
N GLU A 397 -16.38 -20.08 -16.95
CA GLU A 397 -17.33 -20.96 -17.65
C GLU A 397 -16.68 -21.61 -18.88
N TRP A 398 -15.96 -20.82 -19.69
CA TRP A 398 -15.28 -21.33 -20.88
C TRP A 398 -14.17 -22.31 -20.51
N ILE A 399 -13.34 -22.00 -19.51
CA ILE A 399 -12.25 -22.89 -19.05
C ILE A 399 -12.82 -24.21 -18.53
N HIS A 400 -13.80 -24.15 -17.62
CA HIS A 400 -14.42 -25.35 -17.07
C HIS A 400 -15.19 -26.13 -18.12
N GLY A 401 -15.95 -25.48 -19.00
CA GLY A 401 -16.70 -26.14 -20.06
C GLY A 401 -15.79 -26.81 -21.11
N SER A 402 -14.59 -26.26 -21.33
CA SER A 402 -13.63 -26.81 -22.31
C SER A 402 -12.80 -27.96 -21.75
N PHE A 403 -12.45 -27.90 -20.46
CA PHE A 403 -11.47 -28.81 -19.88
C PHE A 403 -11.89 -29.47 -18.58
N GLY A 404 -12.80 -28.89 -17.79
CA GLY A 404 -13.20 -29.40 -16.48
C GLY A 404 -13.85 -30.78 -16.52
N VAL A 405 -13.68 -31.55 -15.45
CA VAL A 405 -14.22 -32.92 -15.35
C VAL A 405 -15.18 -33.09 -14.16
N LEU A 406 -15.17 -32.17 -13.19
CA LEU A 406 -16.14 -32.16 -12.10
C LEU A 406 -17.39 -31.36 -12.49
N SER A 407 -18.44 -31.45 -11.68
CA SER A 407 -19.60 -30.59 -11.90
C SER A 407 -19.30 -29.15 -11.47
N TRP A 408 -19.84 -28.18 -12.21
CA TRP A 408 -19.71 -26.74 -11.91
C TRP A 408 -20.03 -26.42 -10.44
N ARG A 409 -21.07 -27.06 -9.89
CA ARG A 409 -21.46 -26.91 -8.50
C ARG A 409 -20.38 -27.40 -7.53
N GLU A 410 -19.79 -28.58 -7.76
CA GLU A 410 -18.75 -29.13 -6.90
C GLU A 410 -17.52 -28.22 -6.85
N VAL A 411 -17.17 -27.61 -7.98
CA VAL A 411 -16.02 -26.70 -8.12
C VAL A 411 -16.27 -25.37 -7.39
N LEU A 412 -17.48 -24.82 -7.44
CA LEU A 412 -17.83 -23.55 -6.76
C LEU A 412 -18.09 -23.71 -5.26
N THR A 413 -18.51 -24.90 -4.81
CA THR A 413 -18.94 -25.17 -3.42
C THR A 413 -17.92 -24.72 -2.35
N PRO A 414 -16.61 -24.99 -2.48
CA PRO A 414 -15.64 -24.55 -1.47
C PRO A 414 -15.64 -23.03 -1.23
N GLY A 415 -15.72 -22.23 -2.29
CA GLY A 415 -15.78 -20.77 -2.19
C GLY A 415 -17.11 -20.28 -1.62
N ILE A 416 -18.23 -20.91 -2.00
CA ILE A 416 -19.55 -20.62 -1.42
C ILE A 416 -19.54 -20.84 0.09
N GLU A 417 -19.03 -21.98 0.55
CA GLU A 417 -18.96 -22.33 1.96
C GLU A 417 -18.05 -21.39 2.74
N LEU A 418 -16.92 -20.99 2.16
CA LEU A 418 -16.01 -20.01 2.75
C LEU A 418 -16.68 -18.64 2.91
N ALA A 419 -17.37 -18.15 1.88
CA ALA A 419 -18.10 -16.89 1.96
C ALA A 419 -19.25 -16.92 2.99
N ARG A 420 -19.93 -18.07 3.11
CA ARG A 420 -21.08 -18.26 4.01
C ARG A 420 -20.67 -18.39 5.47
N LYS A 421 -19.64 -19.20 5.75
CA LYS A 421 -19.13 -19.48 7.11
C LYS A 421 -18.23 -18.36 7.61
N GLY A 422 -17.52 -17.70 6.70
CA GLY A 422 -16.56 -16.65 7.01
C GLY A 422 -15.16 -17.16 7.31
N TRP A 423 -14.28 -16.21 7.55
CA TRP A 423 -12.88 -16.43 7.90
C TRP A 423 -12.40 -15.30 8.83
N ALA A 424 -11.25 -15.50 9.47
CA ALA A 424 -10.57 -14.42 10.19
C ALA A 424 -9.86 -13.52 9.18
N ILE A 425 -10.08 -12.20 9.23
CA ILE A 425 -9.43 -11.24 8.34
C ILE A 425 -7.91 -11.40 8.46
N GLU A 426 -7.29 -11.73 7.34
CA GLU A 426 -5.84 -11.90 7.23
C GLU A 426 -5.15 -10.55 7.01
N ARG A 427 -3.81 -10.52 7.16
CA ARG A 427 -3.04 -9.28 7.08
C ARG A 427 -3.23 -8.55 5.76
N ASP A 428 -3.23 -9.26 4.63
CA ASP A 428 -3.29 -8.63 3.31
C ASP A 428 -4.60 -7.84 3.11
N LEU A 429 -5.75 -8.39 3.55
CA LEU A 429 -7.03 -7.67 3.52
C LEU A 429 -7.03 -6.50 4.52
N SER A 430 -6.48 -6.68 5.73
CA SER A 430 -6.36 -5.59 6.71
C SER A 430 -5.55 -4.41 6.16
N ASP A 431 -4.37 -4.71 5.60
CA ASP A 431 -3.45 -3.72 5.03
C ASP A 431 -4.10 -3.03 3.81
N ALA A 432 -4.82 -3.78 2.96
CA ALA A 432 -5.56 -3.21 1.85
C ALA A 432 -6.65 -2.23 2.33
N MET A 433 -7.44 -2.60 3.34
CA MET A 433 -8.44 -1.70 3.93
C MET A 433 -7.80 -0.47 4.60
N ASP A 434 -6.63 -0.61 5.20
CA ASP A 434 -5.89 0.47 5.87
C ASP A 434 -5.19 1.41 4.88
N SER A 435 -4.84 0.91 3.69
CA SER A 435 -4.22 1.69 2.62
C SER A 435 -5.19 2.70 1.97
N LEU A 436 -6.50 2.53 2.16
CA LEU A 436 -7.52 3.39 1.61
C LEU A 436 -7.50 4.77 2.28
N SER A 437 -7.03 5.77 1.53
CA SER A 437 -7.06 7.19 1.95
C SER A 437 -8.48 7.69 2.27
N GLU A 438 -9.50 7.10 1.62
CA GLU A 438 -10.93 7.37 1.80
C GLU A 438 -11.71 6.10 2.20
N GLY A 439 -11.21 5.29 3.15
CA GLY A 439 -11.85 4.04 3.59
C GLY A 439 -13.17 4.18 4.38
N GLY A 440 -13.75 5.39 4.45
CA GLY A 440 -15.01 5.67 5.17
C GLY A 440 -16.17 4.81 4.70
N PHE A 441 -16.28 4.61 3.39
CA PHE A 441 -17.37 3.86 2.77
C PHE A 441 -17.55 2.44 3.33
N LEU A 442 -16.46 1.78 3.78
CA LEU A 442 -16.51 0.43 4.36
C LEU A 442 -17.40 0.33 5.60
N HIS A 443 -17.63 1.43 6.31
CA HIS A 443 -18.48 1.47 7.51
C HIS A 443 -19.59 2.51 7.47
N GLU A 444 -19.53 3.48 6.54
CA GLU A 444 -20.53 4.53 6.39
C GLU A 444 -21.64 4.17 5.39
N GLU A 445 -21.34 3.35 4.36
CA GLU A 445 -22.31 2.96 3.34
C GLU A 445 -22.98 1.63 3.71
N GLU A 446 -24.31 1.54 3.54
CA GLU A 446 -25.10 0.39 4.00
C GLU A 446 -24.71 -0.90 3.25
N GLU A 447 -24.46 -0.80 1.95
CA GLU A 447 -24.05 -1.92 1.10
C GLU A 447 -22.75 -2.57 1.59
N TRP A 448 -21.78 -1.77 2.04
CA TRP A 448 -20.47 -2.21 2.50
C TRP A 448 -20.44 -2.62 3.98
N SER A 449 -21.03 -1.78 4.84
CA SER A 449 -21.01 -1.97 6.31
C SER A 449 -21.66 -3.28 6.75
N ARG A 450 -22.61 -3.83 6.00
CA ARG A 450 -23.20 -5.17 6.25
C ARG A 450 -22.15 -6.29 6.29
N ASP A 451 -21.09 -6.17 5.50
CA ASP A 451 -20.02 -7.17 5.40
C ASP A 451 -18.81 -6.74 6.24
N PHE A 452 -18.41 -5.46 6.16
CA PHE A 452 -17.16 -4.94 6.73
C PHE A 452 -17.32 -4.24 8.08
N ALA A 453 -18.52 -3.89 8.50
CA ALA A 453 -18.80 -3.23 9.77
C ALA A 453 -20.15 -3.65 10.39
N PRO A 454 -20.46 -4.95 10.51
CA PRO A 454 -21.81 -5.43 10.83
C PRO A 454 -22.32 -4.98 12.21
N ASN A 455 -21.41 -4.59 13.12
CA ASN A 455 -21.73 -4.09 14.45
C ASN A 455 -21.52 -2.55 14.59
N GLY A 456 -21.43 -1.83 13.47
CA GLY A 456 -21.20 -0.38 13.44
C GLY A 456 -19.73 0.06 13.54
N THR A 457 -18.80 -0.88 13.67
CA THR A 457 -17.35 -0.65 13.64
C THR A 457 -16.72 -1.53 12.57
N ARG A 458 -15.82 -0.97 11.76
CA ARG A 458 -15.09 -1.71 10.72
C ARG A 458 -14.29 -2.86 11.35
N LEU A 459 -14.43 -4.05 10.81
CA LEU A 459 -13.65 -5.23 11.17
C LEU A 459 -12.15 -4.99 10.86
N GLY A 460 -11.26 -5.52 11.69
CA GLY A 460 -9.81 -5.44 11.55
C GLY A 460 -9.13 -6.81 11.50
N LEU A 461 -7.79 -6.82 11.49
CA LEU A 461 -6.98 -8.03 11.54
C LEU A 461 -7.45 -9.01 12.62
N GLY A 462 -7.71 -10.26 12.24
CA GLY A 462 -8.16 -11.33 13.13
C GLY A 462 -9.67 -11.35 13.41
N ASP A 463 -10.41 -10.27 13.11
CA ASP A 463 -11.86 -10.28 13.25
C ASP A 463 -12.52 -11.23 12.25
N TRP A 464 -13.67 -11.79 12.62
CA TRP A 464 -14.39 -12.74 11.77
C TRP A 464 -15.31 -12.02 10.77
N ILE A 465 -15.04 -12.18 9.47
CA ILE A 465 -15.83 -11.62 8.38
C ILE A 465 -16.67 -12.70 7.69
N THR A 466 -17.89 -12.36 7.27
CA THR A 466 -18.72 -13.22 6.41
C THR A 466 -19.26 -12.42 5.23
N ARG A 467 -19.45 -13.06 4.07
CA ARG A 467 -20.07 -12.45 2.88
C ARG A 467 -21.26 -13.28 2.43
N LYS A 468 -22.29 -13.34 3.28
CA LYS A 468 -23.44 -14.25 3.11
C LYS A 468 -24.24 -13.97 1.82
N ARG A 469 -24.44 -12.70 1.46
CA ARG A 469 -25.09 -12.31 0.20
C ARG A 469 -24.31 -12.78 -1.03
N TYR A 470 -22.99 -12.65 -0.96
CA TYR A 470 -22.10 -13.14 -2.00
C TYR A 470 -22.12 -14.67 -2.09
N ALA A 471 -22.20 -15.37 -0.96
CA ALA A 471 -22.37 -16.82 -0.93
C ALA A 471 -23.70 -17.26 -1.58
N ASP A 472 -24.80 -16.55 -1.33
CA ASP A 472 -26.10 -16.82 -1.97
C ASP A 472 -26.04 -16.56 -3.50
N THR A 473 -25.29 -15.53 -3.90
CA THR A 473 -25.02 -15.23 -5.32
C THR A 473 -24.26 -16.36 -6.00
N LEU A 474 -23.17 -16.82 -5.39
CA LEU A 474 -22.37 -17.93 -5.91
C LEU A 474 -23.15 -19.26 -5.92
N GLU A 475 -23.98 -19.54 -4.91
CA GLU A 475 -24.85 -20.73 -4.88
C GLU A 475 -25.87 -20.70 -6.04
N LYS A 476 -26.42 -19.52 -6.34
CA LYS A 476 -27.33 -19.36 -7.48
C LYS A 476 -26.61 -19.61 -8.80
N ILE A 477 -25.41 -19.05 -9.00
CA ILE A 477 -24.58 -19.30 -10.18
C ILE A 477 -24.21 -20.79 -10.30
N ALA A 478 -23.92 -21.45 -9.17
CA ALA A 478 -23.57 -22.86 -9.14
C ALA A 478 -24.74 -23.79 -9.51
N SER A 479 -25.97 -23.39 -9.19
CA SER A 479 -27.18 -24.20 -9.38
C SER A 479 -27.92 -23.93 -10.69
N GLU A 480 -27.93 -22.67 -11.16
CA GLU A 480 -28.68 -22.24 -12.34
C GLU A 480 -27.78 -21.92 -13.55
N GLY A 481 -26.45 -21.92 -13.36
CA GLY A 481 -25.47 -21.60 -14.41
C GLY A 481 -25.10 -20.11 -14.46
N VAL A 482 -24.11 -19.76 -15.27
CA VAL A 482 -23.53 -18.41 -15.33
C VAL A 482 -24.48 -17.37 -15.96
N ASP A 483 -25.43 -17.80 -16.78
CA ASP A 483 -26.41 -16.90 -17.44
C ASP A 483 -27.24 -16.07 -16.46
N VAL A 484 -27.41 -16.52 -15.21
CA VAL A 484 -28.14 -15.76 -14.18
C VAL A 484 -27.43 -14.47 -13.79
N PHE A 485 -26.11 -14.35 -14.01
CA PHE A 485 -25.34 -13.14 -13.77
C PHE A 485 -25.51 -12.13 -14.91
N TYR A 486 -25.59 -12.62 -16.14
CA TYR A 486 -25.62 -11.80 -17.35
C TYR A 486 -27.04 -11.46 -17.84
N THR A 487 -28.06 -12.12 -17.29
CA THR A 487 -29.46 -11.92 -17.67
C THR A 487 -30.40 -11.93 -16.47
N GLY A 488 -31.63 -11.40 -16.65
CA GLY A 488 -32.66 -11.41 -15.63
C GLY A 488 -32.32 -10.58 -14.39
N LYS A 489 -32.82 -11.01 -13.23
CA LYS A 489 -32.86 -10.17 -12.02
C LYS A 489 -31.48 -9.76 -11.49
N MET A 490 -30.47 -10.63 -11.55
CA MET A 490 -29.12 -10.29 -11.05
C MET A 490 -28.46 -9.23 -11.93
N ALA A 491 -28.61 -9.34 -13.25
CA ALA A 491 -28.14 -8.36 -14.21
C ALA A 491 -28.84 -7.00 -14.01
N GLU A 492 -30.15 -7.01 -13.78
CA GLU A 492 -30.93 -5.81 -13.44
C GLU A 492 -30.43 -5.13 -12.15
N ASP A 493 -30.14 -5.91 -11.10
CA ASP A 493 -29.64 -5.37 -9.82
C ASP A 493 -28.24 -4.80 -9.96
N LEU A 494 -27.36 -5.46 -10.71
CA LEU A 494 -26.02 -4.96 -11.02
C LEU A 494 -26.09 -3.63 -11.77
N VAL A 495 -26.83 -3.58 -12.88
CA VAL A 495 -27.01 -2.37 -13.69
C VAL A 495 -27.63 -1.23 -12.87
N LYS A 496 -28.61 -1.54 -12.03
CA LYS A 496 -29.23 -0.57 -11.12
C LYS A 496 -28.21 0.01 -10.13
N ALA A 497 -27.37 -0.82 -9.52
CA ALA A 497 -26.35 -0.38 -8.57
C ALA A 497 -25.29 0.51 -9.24
N VAL A 498 -24.80 0.09 -10.42
CA VAL A 498 -23.85 0.87 -11.23
C VAL A 498 -24.44 2.23 -11.61
N ASN A 499 -25.67 2.26 -12.14
CA ASN A 499 -26.29 3.52 -12.58
C ASN A 499 -26.69 4.43 -11.42
N ALA A 500 -26.98 3.87 -10.23
CA ALA A 500 -27.22 4.67 -9.02
C ALA A 500 -25.97 5.46 -8.56
N LYS A 501 -24.78 5.03 -8.96
CA LYS A 501 -23.50 5.70 -8.67
C LYS A 501 -22.95 6.41 -9.91
N ASN A 502 -23.83 6.99 -10.74
CA ASN A 502 -23.50 7.72 -11.98
C ASN A 502 -23.02 6.85 -13.16
N GLY A 503 -23.30 5.54 -13.18
CA GLY A 503 -22.96 4.68 -14.31
C GLY A 503 -23.85 4.83 -15.54
N SER A 504 -23.45 4.12 -16.60
CA SER A 504 -24.14 4.11 -17.90
C SER A 504 -24.27 2.71 -18.52
N MET A 505 -24.08 1.66 -17.71
CA MET A 505 -24.20 0.27 -18.13
C MET A 505 -25.67 -0.10 -18.33
N THR A 506 -25.92 -0.98 -19.30
CA THR A 506 -27.25 -1.52 -19.62
C THR A 506 -27.29 -3.03 -19.42
N VAL A 507 -28.49 -3.61 -19.33
CA VAL A 507 -28.64 -5.07 -19.25
C VAL A 507 -28.26 -5.73 -20.58
N GLU A 508 -28.38 -5.00 -21.69
CA GLU A 508 -27.88 -5.40 -23.01
C GLU A 508 -26.36 -5.57 -23.01
N ASP A 509 -25.62 -4.65 -22.37
CA ASP A 509 -24.16 -4.74 -22.26
C ASP A 509 -23.73 -6.04 -21.58
N LEU A 510 -24.39 -6.42 -20.47
CA LEU A 510 -24.14 -7.69 -19.78
C LEU A 510 -24.53 -8.88 -20.64
N ARG A 511 -25.74 -8.89 -21.20
CA ARG A 511 -26.27 -10.00 -22.00
C ARG A 511 -25.38 -10.30 -23.21
N ASP A 512 -24.86 -9.26 -23.85
CA ASP A 512 -24.15 -9.36 -25.11
C ASP A 512 -22.63 -9.57 -24.93
N TYR A 513 -22.13 -9.54 -23.68
CA TYR A 513 -20.72 -9.79 -23.35
C TYR A 513 -20.26 -11.19 -23.78
N LYS A 514 -19.05 -11.27 -24.36
CA LYS A 514 -18.41 -12.52 -24.77
C LYS A 514 -16.90 -12.47 -24.54
N VAL A 515 -16.34 -13.60 -24.13
CA VAL A 515 -14.89 -13.82 -24.13
C VAL A 515 -14.35 -13.87 -25.56
N GLN A 516 -13.05 -13.60 -25.72
CA GLN A 516 -12.34 -13.71 -26.99
C GLN A 516 -11.23 -14.75 -26.88
N LEU A 517 -11.06 -15.54 -27.93
CA LEU A 517 -9.89 -16.40 -28.09
C LEU A 517 -8.91 -15.69 -29.03
N ARG A 518 -7.76 -15.31 -28.49
CA ARG A 518 -6.70 -14.64 -29.22
C ARG A 518 -5.63 -15.66 -29.62
N LYS A 519 -4.77 -15.26 -30.55
CA LYS A 519 -3.60 -16.07 -30.92
C LYS A 519 -2.49 -15.80 -29.89
N PRO A 520 -2.00 -16.81 -29.17
CA PRO A 520 -0.94 -16.60 -28.20
C PRO A 520 0.36 -16.15 -28.88
N ALA A 521 1.16 -15.38 -28.14
CA ALA A 521 2.51 -15.00 -28.52
C ALA A 521 3.48 -16.11 -28.10
N SER A 522 4.46 -16.44 -28.95
CA SER A 522 5.46 -17.47 -28.65
C SER A 522 6.86 -17.04 -29.09
N LEU A 523 7.86 -17.49 -28.33
CA LEU A 523 9.27 -17.26 -28.59
C LEU A 523 10.08 -18.51 -28.25
N ASP A 524 10.97 -18.93 -29.14
CA ASP A 524 12.02 -19.87 -28.80
C ASP A 524 13.17 -19.11 -28.12
N TYR A 525 13.59 -19.56 -26.94
CA TYR A 525 14.63 -18.93 -26.14
C TYR A 525 15.54 -19.99 -25.55
N ARG A 526 16.80 -20.08 -26.03
CA ARG A 526 17.85 -20.94 -25.46
C ARG A 526 17.44 -22.40 -25.22
N GLY A 527 16.68 -22.99 -26.15
CA GLY A 527 16.20 -24.39 -26.05
C GLY A 527 14.92 -24.57 -25.24
N TYR A 528 14.24 -23.48 -24.89
CA TYR A 528 12.90 -23.46 -24.33
C TYR A 528 11.94 -22.79 -25.30
N LYS A 529 10.65 -23.14 -25.22
CA LYS A 529 9.57 -22.43 -25.88
C LYS A 529 8.76 -21.69 -24.84
N LEU A 530 8.72 -20.37 -24.94
CA LEU A 530 7.95 -19.49 -24.08
C LEU A 530 6.65 -19.14 -24.80
N THR A 531 5.52 -19.26 -24.12
CA THR A 531 4.20 -18.89 -24.66
C THR A 531 3.47 -17.98 -23.67
N SER A 532 2.94 -16.88 -24.16
CA SER A 532 2.26 -15.85 -23.37
C SER A 532 1.08 -15.26 -24.14
N ASN A 533 0.35 -14.34 -23.54
CA ASN A 533 -0.76 -13.66 -24.18
C ASN A 533 -0.33 -12.55 -25.15
N SER A 534 -1.27 -12.16 -25.99
CA SER A 534 -1.17 -11.10 -26.98
C SER A 534 -1.97 -9.85 -26.55
N ALA A 535 -1.91 -8.78 -27.33
CA ALA A 535 -2.71 -7.58 -27.11
C ALA A 535 -4.22 -7.94 -27.01
N PRO A 536 -5.00 -7.30 -26.11
CA PRO A 536 -4.66 -6.10 -25.33
C PRO A 536 -3.86 -6.36 -24.04
N ALA A 537 -3.34 -7.56 -23.80
CA ALA A 537 -2.43 -7.81 -22.69
C ALA A 537 -0.94 -7.65 -23.08
N SER A 538 -0.02 -7.83 -22.13
CA SER A 538 1.40 -7.48 -22.26
C SER A 538 2.36 -8.66 -22.32
N GLY A 539 1.90 -9.89 -22.56
CA GLY A 539 2.75 -11.08 -22.72
C GLY A 539 3.83 -10.92 -23.79
N VAL A 540 3.46 -10.36 -24.94
CA VAL A 540 4.38 -10.04 -26.04
C VAL A 540 5.53 -9.11 -25.62
N LEU A 541 5.32 -8.22 -24.64
CA LEU A 541 6.37 -7.35 -24.09
C LEU A 541 7.42 -8.18 -23.36
N SER A 542 6.98 -9.06 -22.45
CA SER A 542 7.90 -9.93 -21.70
C SER A 542 8.71 -10.83 -22.65
N LEU A 543 8.08 -11.36 -23.71
CA LEU A 543 8.78 -12.14 -24.72
C LEU A 543 9.78 -11.29 -25.55
N ALA A 544 9.44 -10.05 -25.91
CA ALA A 544 10.36 -9.17 -26.65
C ALA A 544 11.64 -8.86 -25.87
N VAL A 545 11.55 -8.75 -24.54
CA VAL A 545 12.73 -8.62 -23.68
C VAL A 545 13.59 -9.88 -23.77
N MET A 546 13.00 -11.07 -23.63
CA MET A 546 13.75 -12.33 -23.73
C MET A 546 14.39 -12.51 -25.12
N ASN A 547 13.72 -12.12 -26.20
CA ASN A 547 14.27 -12.12 -27.58
C ASN A 547 15.53 -11.23 -27.69
N THR A 548 15.53 -10.08 -27.00
CA THR A 548 16.71 -9.21 -26.90
C THR A 548 17.82 -9.86 -26.07
N MET A 549 17.47 -10.54 -24.99
CA MET A 549 18.46 -11.17 -24.10
C MET A 549 19.12 -12.42 -24.70
N GLU A 550 18.47 -13.11 -25.63
CA GLU A 550 18.98 -14.35 -26.24
C GLU A 550 20.39 -14.19 -26.84
N GLY A 551 20.70 -13.02 -27.41
CA GLY A 551 21.98 -12.76 -28.07
C GLY A 551 23.16 -12.43 -27.14
N TYR A 552 22.98 -12.38 -25.82
CA TYR A 552 24.07 -12.20 -24.86
C TYR A 552 24.51 -13.56 -24.30
N GLU A 553 25.71 -14.04 -24.63
CA GLU A 553 26.19 -15.37 -24.20
C GLU A 553 26.57 -15.44 -22.71
N ASP A 554 26.91 -14.30 -22.12
CA ASP A 554 27.39 -14.15 -20.74
C ASP A 554 26.31 -13.70 -19.75
N PHE A 555 25.04 -13.75 -20.17
CA PHE A 555 23.88 -13.31 -19.40
C PHE A 555 23.55 -14.28 -18.26
N GLY A 556 23.37 -13.74 -17.05
CA GLY A 556 23.01 -14.53 -15.86
C GLY A 556 24.19 -15.13 -15.07
N TRP A 557 25.43 -14.94 -15.53
CA TRP A 557 26.61 -15.39 -14.78
C TRP A 557 26.89 -14.49 -13.58
N ASN A 558 27.24 -15.08 -12.43
CA ASN A 558 27.42 -14.35 -11.18
C ASN A 558 28.43 -13.18 -11.28
N GLU A 559 29.52 -13.35 -12.02
CA GLU A 559 30.55 -12.31 -12.20
C GLU A 559 30.05 -11.09 -12.99
N LYS A 560 28.96 -11.24 -13.76
CA LYS A 560 28.36 -10.20 -14.60
C LYS A 560 26.92 -9.90 -14.20
N LEU A 561 26.55 -10.18 -12.95
CA LEU A 561 25.18 -9.98 -12.48
C LEU A 561 24.73 -8.53 -12.65
N ASN A 562 25.55 -7.56 -12.24
CA ASN A 562 25.22 -6.14 -12.35
C ASN A 562 25.06 -5.68 -13.81
N LEU A 563 25.93 -6.15 -14.70
CA LEU A 563 25.82 -5.88 -16.14
C LEU A 563 24.58 -6.55 -16.75
N SER A 564 24.25 -7.76 -16.31
CA SER A 564 23.04 -8.47 -16.73
C SER A 564 21.78 -7.72 -16.28
N THR A 565 21.75 -7.23 -15.03
CA THR A 565 20.66 -6.39 -14.52
C THR A 565 20.51 -5.11 -15.35
N HIS A 566 21.63 -4.43 -15.66
CA HIS A 566 21.61 -3.25 -16.53
C HIS A 566 21.04 -3.56 -17.92
N ARG A 567 21.54 -4.61 -18.59
CA ARG A 567 21.05 -5.01 -19.92
C ARG A 567 19.58 -5.41 -19.92
N LEU A 568 19.14 -6.10 -18.86
CA LEU A 568 17.74 -6.52 -18.71
C LEU A 568 16.81 -5.32 -18.53
N ASP A 569 17.23 -4.33 -17.76
CA ASP A 569 16.50 -3.07 -17.59
C ASP A 569 16.42 -2.28 -18.90
N GLU A 570 17.55 -2.10 -19.59
CA GLU A 570 17.59 -1.41 -20.89
C GLU A 570 16.70 -2.10 -21.94
N ALA A 571 16.72 -3.44 -22.00
CA ALA A 571 15.81 -4.19 -22.87
C ALA A 571 14.34 -4.02 -22.48
N THR A 572 14.05 -3.93 -21.17
CA THR A 572 12.71 -3.65 -20.65
C THR A 572 12.22 -2.27 -21.07
N ARG A 573 13.06 -1.23 -20.97
CA ARG A 573 12.76 0.14 -21.41
C ARG A 573 12.41 0.19 -22.90
N TRP A 574 13.16 -0.51 -23.75
CA TRP A 574 12.84 -0.67 -25.18
C TRP A 574 11.50 -1.37 -25.43
N ALA A 575 11.22 -2.47 -24.72
CA ALA A 575 9.98 -3.20 -24.87
C ALA A 575 8.75 -2.38 -24.41
N TYR A 576 8.89 -1.55 -23.37
CA TYR A 576 7.84 -0.59 -22.97
C TYR A 576 7.63 0.53 -24.01
N GLY A 577 8.69 1.00 -24.67
CA GLY A 577 8.56 1.89 -25.83
C GLY A 577 7.69 1.27 -26.94
N MET A 578 7.91 -0.01 -27.23
CA MET A 578 7.08 -0.75 -28.21
C MET A 578 5.63 -0.96 -27.73
N ARG A 579 5.42 -1.15 -26.42
CA ARG A 579 4.10 -1.40 -25.80
C ARG A 579 3.07 -0.31 -26.09
N MET A 580 3.51 0.94 -26.25
CA MET A 580 2.62 2.11 -26.41
C MET A 580 1.67 2.00 -27.60
N LYS A 581 2.05 1.23 -28.63
CA LYS A 581 1.26 1.03 -29.85
C LYS A 581 0.28 -0.13 -29.74
N LEU A 582 0.30 -0.87 -28.64
CA LEU A 582 -0.65 -1.95 -28.38
C LEU A 582 -2.01 -1.40 -27.93
N GLY A 583 -3.07 -2.16 -28.21
CA GLY A 583 -4.45 -1.89 -27.80
C GLY A 583 -5.35 -3.08 -28.15
N ASP A 584 -6.66 -2.94 -28.05
CA ASP A 584 -7.59 -4.03 -28.43
C ASP A 584 -7.49 -4.35 -29.93
N PRO A 585 -7.08 -5.57 -30.33
CA PRO A 585 -6.99 -5.95 -31.75
C PRO A 585 -8.32 -5.91 -32.51
N SER A 586 -9.45 -5.82 -31.80
CA SER A 586 -10.76 -5.64 -32.43
C SER A 586 -11.03 -4.18 -32.87
N PHE A 587 -10.16 -3.24 -32.49
CA PHE A 587 -10.34 -1.79 -32.71
C PHE A 587 -9.09 -1.07 -33.25
N VAL A 588 -7.90 -1.64 -33.07
CA VAL A 588 -6.64 -1.12 -33.61
C VAL A 588 -6.42 -1.73 -34.99
N ASP A 589 -5.85 -0.94 -35.92
CA ASP A 589 -5.66 -1.28 -37.34
C ASP A 589 -5.10 -2.70 -37.59
N ASP A 590 -5.39 -3.22 -38.79
CA ASP A 590 -5.06 -4.59 -39.22
C ASP A 590 -3.57 -4.98 -39.04
N ASP A 591 -2.67 -3.99 -38.98
CA ASP A 591 -1.23 -4.19 -38.81
C ASP A 591 -0.80 -4.56 -37.37
N LEU A 592 -1.69 -4.51 -36.36
CA LEU A 592 -1.30 -4.83 -34.98
C LEU A 592 -0.79 -6.29 -34.83
N SER A 593 -1.33 -7.21 -35.63
CA SER A 593 -0.86 -8.60 -35.64
C SER A 593 0.54 -8.74 -36.22
N GLU A 594 0.86 -7.96 -37.26
CA GLU A 594 2.21 -7.91 -37.84
C GLU A 594 3.18 -7.19 -36.89
N TYR A 595 2.75 -6.10 -36.27
CA TYR A 595 3.53 -5.36 -35.29
C TYR A 595 4.00 -6.24 -34.13
N GLN A 596 3.08 -7.02 -33.52
CA GLN A 596 3.43 -7.96 -32.45
C GLN A 596 4.38 -9.07 -32.91
N GLN A 597 4.24 -9.57 -34.15
CA GLN A 597 5.18 -10.54 -34.72
C GLN A 597 6.56 -9.91 -34.93
N ASN A 598 6.61 -8.67 -35.41
CA ASN A 598 7.83 -7.91 -35.58
C ASN A 598 8.52 -7.63 -34.23
N MET A 599 7.78 -7.36 -33.14
CA MET A 599 8.37 -7.25 -31.79
C MET A 599 9.18 -8.50 -31.39
N LEU A 600 8.74 -9.69 -31.82
CA LEU A 600 9.37 -10.97 -31.49
C LEU A 600 10.34 -11.47 -32.59
N ALA A 601 10.51 -10.73 -33.68
CA ALA A 601 11.42 -11.13 -34.75
C ALA A 601 12.88 -11.12 -34.26
N PRO A 602 13.71 -12.10 -34.65
CA PRO A 602 15.13 -12.10 -34.30
C PRO A 602 15.90 -10.87 -34.77
N SER A 603 15.45 -10.22 -35.86
CA SER A 603 15.99 -8.93 -36.33
C SER A 603 15.77 -7.81 -35.32
N THR A 604 14.58 -7.73 -34.73
CA THR A 604 14.22 -6.71 -33.74
C THR A 604 15.03 -6.90 -32.47
N GLY A 605 15.17 -8.14 -31.98
CA GLY A 605 16.06 -8.43 -30.84
C GLY A 605 17.53 -8.04 -31.11
N ARG A 606 18.03 -8.20 -32.35
CA ARG A 606 19.36 -7.71 -32.75
C ARG A 606 19.44 -6.18 -32.78
N GLU A 607 18.42 -5.52 -33.31
CA GLU A 607 18.36 -4.06 -33.41
C GLU A 607 18.33 -3.40 -32.03
N VAL A 608 17.43 -3.85 -31.15
CA VAL A 608 17.34 -3.38 -29.76
C VAL A 608 18.69 -3.57 -29.08
N ARG A 609 19.27 -4.78 -29.15
CA ARG A 609 20.57 -5.07 -28.54
C ARG A 609 21.71 -4.20 -29.08
N ALA A 610 21.69 -3.85 -30.37
CA ALA A 610 22.70 -2.95 -30.95
C ALA A 610 22.61 -1.52 -30.40
N ASN A 611 21.45 -1.12 -29.87
CA ASN A 611 21.24 0.18 -29.23
C ASN A 611 21.46 0.17 -27.71
N ILE A 612 21.57 -1.00 -27.07
CA ILE A 612 21.92 -1.11 -25.65
C ILE A 612 23.41 -0.85 -25.46
N SER A 613 23.75 0.03 -24.51
CA SER A 613 25.12 0.41 -24.20
C SER A 613 25.55 -0.11 -22.83
N ASP A 614 26.48 -1.07 -22.77
CA ASP A 614 27.00 -1.64 -21.51
C ASP A 614 27.63 -0.62 -20.54
N THR A 615 27.89 0.61 -20.98
CA THR A 615 28.56 1.65 -20.18
C THR A 615 27.68 2.85 -19.86
N LYS A 616 26.41 2.87 -20.29
CA LYS A 616 25.47 3.96 -19.96
C LYS A 616 24.02 3.63 -20.31
N ALA A 617 23.09 4.16 -19.53
CA ALA A 617 21.68 4.31 -19.84
C ALA A 617 21.44 5.64 -20.58
N TYR A 618 20.41 5.68 -21.43
CA TYR A 618 19.97 6.89 -22.11
C TYR A 618 18.71 7.47 -21.44
N LEU A 619 18.33 8.67 -21.87
CA LEU A 619 17.06 9.30 -21.49
C LEU A 619 15.90 8.68 -22.29
N GLN A 620 14.69 8.84 -21.77
CA GLN A 620 13.45 8.24 -22.32
C GLN A 620 13.22 8.44 -23.84
N ASP A 621 13.63 9.59 -24.42
CA ASP A 621 13.48 9.88 -25.86
C ASP A 621 14.25 8.91 -26.76
N HIS A 622 15.27 8.25 -26.21
CA HIS A 622 16.02 7.22 -26.93
C HIS A 622 15.17 5.98 -27.20
N TYR A 623 14.33 5.58 -26.23
CA TYR A 623 13.52 4.36 -26.28
C TYR A 623 12.12 4.62 -26.85
N ASN A 624 11.64 5.85 -26.75
CA ASN A 624 10.32 6.28 -27.21
C ASN A 624 10.39 7.63 -27.93
N PRO A 625 11.00 7.67 -29.13
CA PRO A 625 11.16 8.91 -29.89
C PRO A 625 9.84 9.52 -30.36
N ASP A 626 8.77 8.71 -30.43
CA ASP A 626 7.44 9.17 -30.86
C ASP A 626 6.68 9.95 -29.76
N GLY A 627 7.13 9.89 -28.50
CA GLY A 627 6.57 10.74 -27.45
C GLY A 627 5.25 10.26 -26.84
N TRP A 628 4.96 8.95 -26.83
CA TRP A 628 3.72 8.39 -26.27
C TRP A 628 3.79 8.06 -24.76
N ALA A 629 2.72 8.32 -24.02
CA ALA A 629 2.66 8.08 -22.57
C ALA A 629 2.35 6.61 -22.20
N THR A 630 3.03 6.08 -21.17
CA THR A 630 2.57 4.86 -20.47
C THR A 630 1.41 5.17 -19.55
N LEU A 631 0.47 4.23 -19.44
CA LEU A 631 -0.48 4.20 -18.35
C LEU A 631 0.11 3.42 -17.17
N ASP A 632 -0.19 3.91 -15.97
CA ASP A 632 0.04 3.19 -14.73
C ASP A 632 -1.27 2.54 -14.29
N ASN A 633 -1.26 1.22 -14.10
CA ASN A 633 -2.40 0.45 -13.61
C ASN A 633 -2.01 -0.32 -12.34
N HIS A 634 -3.00 -0.69 -11.52
CA HIS A 634 -2.77 -1.29 -10.19
C HIS A 634 -3.72 -2.45 -9.90
N GLY A 635 -3.44 -3.23 -8.85
CA GLY A 635 -4.32 -4.27 -8.27
C GLY A 635 -4.65 -5.45 -9.18
N THR A 636 -4.36 -6.68 -8.74
CA THR A 636 -4.53 -7.91 -9.54
C THR A 636 -4.32 -9.14 -8.65
N SER A 637 -4.83 -10.32 -9.01
CA SER A 637 -4.34 -11.62 -8.52
C SER A 637 -3.80 -12.50 -9.63
N GLN A 638 -2.75 -13.26 -9.30
CA GLN A 638 -2.24 -14.34 -10.14
C GLN A 638 -2.60 -15.71 -9.59
N ILE A 639 -2.96 -16.64 -10.49
CA ILE A 639 -3.14 -18.06 -10.20
C ILE A 639 -2.41 -18.90 -11.25
N SER A 640 -1.57 -19.83 -10.81
CA SER A 640 -0.82 -20.75 -11.67
C SER A 640 -1.18 -22.19 -11.30
N VAL A 641 -1.63 -22.99 -12.26
CA VAL A 641 -2.07 -24.38 -12.05
C VAL A 641 -1.54 -25.29 -13.13
N ALA A 642 -1.11 -26.50 -12.76
CA ALA A 642 -0.83 -27.57 -13.70
C ALA A 642 -1.17 -28.93 -13.09
N ASP A 643 -1.48 -29.92 -13.93
CA ASP A 643 -1.80 -31.29 -13.51
C ASP A 643 -1.07 -32.36 -14.33
N ALA A 644 -1.22 -33.61 -13.90
CA ALA A 644 -0.62 -34.79 -14.50
C ALA A 644 -1.11 -35.09 -15.93
N SER A 645 -2.23 -34.51 -16.37
CA SER A 645 -2.72 -34.65 -17.75
C SER A 645 -1.90 -33.81 -18.74
N GLY A 646 -1.12 -32.86 -18.24
CA GLY A 646 -0.39 -31.88 -19.03
C GLY A 646 -1.20 -30.61 -19.34
N LEU A 647 -2.41 -30.48 -18.74
CA LEU A 647 -3.14 -29.22 -18.71
C LEU A 647 -2.43 -28.24 -17.77
N ALA A 648 -2.17 -27.04 -18.27
CA ALA A 648 -1.51 -26.00 -17.51
C ALA A 648 -2.13 -24.63 -17.82
N ILE A 649 -2.38 -23.84 -16.79
CA ILE A 649 -3.08 -22.57 -16.89
C ILE A 649 -2.38 -21.53 -16.02
N SER A 650 -1.98 -20.42 -16.64
CA SER A 650 -1.58 -19.20 -15.96
C SER A 650 -2.68 -18.17 -16.17
N LEU A 651 -3.39 -17.83 -15.10
CA LEU A 651 -4.52 -16.89 -15.11
C LEU A 651 -4.23 -15.71 -14.22
N THR A 652 -4.53 -14.52 -14.73
CA THR A 652 -4.45 -13.28 -13.98
C THR A 652 -5.82 -12.61 -14.01
N THR A 653 -6.38 -12.33 -12.83
CA THR A 653 -7.71 -11.72 -12.63
C THR A 653 -7.59 -10.39 -11.89
N THR A 654 -8.54 -9.48 -12.10
CA THR A 654 -8.57 -8.21 -11.38
C THR A 654 -9.96 -7.56 -11.37
N ILE A 655 -10.19 -6.65 -10.42
CA ILE A 655 -11.20 -5.58 -10.46
C ILE A 655 -10.56 -4.18 -10.60
N ASN A 656 -9.32 -4.13 -11.08
CA ASN A 656 -8.38 -3.02 -11.12
C ASN A 656 -7.95 -2.52 -9.73
N LEU A 657 -8.34 -1.31 -9.31
CA LEU A 657 -7.85 -0.73 -8.07
C LEU A 657 -8.39 -1.45 -6.83
N PHE A 658 -7.82 -1.15 -5.66
CA PHE A 658 -8.34 -1.71 -4.42
C PHE A 658 -9.80 -1.31 -4.18
N PHE A 659 -10.66 -2.32 -4.10
CA PHE A 659 -12.12 -2.26 -4.03
C PHE A 659 -12.78 -1.69 -5.30
N GLY A 660 -12.07 -1.73 -6.43
CA GLY A 660 -12.54 -1.35 -7.76
C GLY A 660 -13.13 0.06 -7.78
N SER A 661 -14.31 0.19 -8.38
CA SER A 661 -15.06 1.45 -8.47
C SER A 661 -15.64 1.96 -7.15
N LYS A 662 -15.45 1.22 -6.05
CA LYS A 662 -16.16 1.38 -4.76
C LYS A 662 -17.69 1.22 -4.89
N VAL A 663 -18.16 0.59 -5.98
CA VAL A 663 -19.57 0.21 -6.15
C VAL A 663 -19.73 -1.24 -5.72
N MET A 664 -20.55 -1.47 -4.68
CA MET A 664 -21.03 -2.81 -4.31
C MET A 664 -22.50 -2.93 -4.66
N VAL A 665 -22.88 -4.01 -5.35
CA VAL A 665 -24.28 -4.34 -5.65
C VAL A 665 -24.99 -4.76 -4.35
N PRO A 666 -25.98 -4.00 -3.84
CA PRO A 666 -26.53 -4.22 -2.50
C PRO A 666 -27.20 -5.59 -2.31
N GLU A 667 -27.86 -6.10 -3.35
CA GLU A 667 -28.61 -7.35 -3.34
C GLU A 667 -27.70 -8.59 -3.35
N THR A 668 -26.54 -8.51 -4.03
CA THR A 668 -25.67 -9.67 -4.30
C THR A 668 -24.34 -9.62 -3.55
N GLY A 669 -23.90 -8.44 -3.11
CA GLY A 669 -22.59 -8.23 -2.51
C GLY A 669 -21.43 -8.26 -3.52
N ILE A 670 -21.70 -8.21 -4.83
CA ILE A 670 -20.66 -8.13 -5.88
C ILE A 670 -19.97 -6.76 -5.81
N ILE A 671 -18.64 -6.74 -5.82
CA ILE A 671 -17.83 -5.53 -5.93
C ILE A 671 -17.49 -5.33 -7.40
N MET A 672 -17.77 -4.14 -7.93
CA MET A 672 -17.56 -3.81 -9.35
C MET A 672 -16.15 -3.28 -9.60
N ASN A 673 -15.57 -3.68 -10.73
CA ASN A 673 -14.31 -3.14 -11.23
C ASN A 673 -14.35 -1.62 -11.49
N ASP A 674 -13.18 -0.99 -11.58
CA ASP A 674 -12.95 0.31 -12.21
C ASP A 674 -12.08 0.19 -13.46
N GLU A 675 -12.31 -0.82 -14.29
CA GLU A 675 -11.42 -1.18 -15.38
C GLU A 675 -11.41 -0.16 -16.53
N MET A 676 -12.42 0.71 -16.62
CA MET A 676 -12.40 1.81 -17.59
C MET A 676 -11.24 2.78 -17.36
N ASN A 677 -10.64 2.78 -16.16
CA ASN A 677 -9.47 3.56 -15.82
C ASN A 677 -8.23 3.20 -16.66
N ASP A 678 -8.17 1.96 -17.18
CA ASP A 678 -7.05 1.49 -18.00
C ASP A 678 -7.12 2.00 -19.45
N PHE A 679 -8.15 2.76 -19.84
CA PHE A 679 -8.15 3.50 -21.10
C PHE A 679 -7.37 4.80 -20.99
N SER A 680 -6.76 5.20 -22.09
CA SER A 680 -6.12 6.50 -22.18
C SER A 680 -7.14 7.62 -22.48
N ILE A 681 -6.97 8.77 -21.81
CA ILE A 681 -7.85 9.94 -21.96
C ILE A 681 -7.22 10.93 -22.95
N PRO A 682 -7.89 11.29 -24.06
CA PRO A 682 -7.33 12.21 -25.05
C PRO A 682 -6.91 13.57 -24.49
N GLY A 683 -5.74 14.06 -24.92
CA GLY A 683 -5.18 15.35 -24.50
C GLY A 683 -4.68 15.39 -23.05
N ARG A 684 -4.76 14.28 -22.32
CA ARG A 684 -4.22 14.15 -20.96
C ARG A 684 -2.76 13.74 -21.03
N LYS A 685 -1.89 14.73 -21.07
CA LYS A 685 -0.44 14.49 -20.98
C LYS A 685 -0.07 13.91 -19.63
N ASN A 686 0.88 12.98 -19.60
CA ASN A 686 1.48 12.54 -18.34
C ASN A 686 2.34 13.66 -17.71
N ALA A 687 2.90 13.41 -16.53
CA ALA A 687 3.73 14.38 -15.79
C ALA A 687 4.95 14.92 -16.58
N PHE A 688 5.33 14.27 -17.68
CA PHE A 688 6.47 14.61 -18.53
C PHE A 688 6.06 15.21 -19.87
N GLY A 689 4.76 15.45 -20.09
CA GLY A 689 4.24 16.10 -21.30
C GLY A 689 3.96 15.18 -22.49
N TYR A 690 4.01 13.86 -22.29
CA TYR A 690 3.79 12.85 -23.33
C TYR A 690 2.30 12.64 -23.55
N GLU A 691 1.89 12.54 -24.81
CA GLU A 691 0.49 12.33 -25.18
C GLU A 691 0.13 10.85 -25.12
N PRO A 692 -1.11 10.49 -24.77
CA PRO A 692 -1.53 9.11 -24.84
C PRO A 692 -1.74 8.64 -26.29
N HIS A 693 -1.49 7.36 -26.56
CA HIS A 693 -1.62 6.80 -27.89
C HIS A 693 -3.09 6.46 -28.23
N PRO A 694 -3.59 6.79 -29.45
CA PRO A 694 -4.98 6.53 -29.84
C PRO A 694 -5.42 5.05 -29.80
N ALA A 695 -4.46 4.12 -29.93
CA ALA A 695 -4.71 2.67 -29.85
C ALA A 695 -5.43 2.26 -28.56
N ASN A 696 -5.32 3.04 -27.48
CA ASN A 696 -5.98 2.77 -26.21
C ASN A 696 -7.02 3.85 -25.80
N PHE A 697 -7.55 4.63 -26.75
CA PHE A 697 -8.69 5.52 -26.46
C PHE A 697 -10.00 4.73 -26.31
N ILE A 698 -10.91 5.28 -25.51
CA ILE A 698 -12.22 4.69 -25.18
C ILE A 698 -13.09 4.58 -26.44
N ARG A 699 -13.68 3.40 -26.66
CA ARG A 699 -14.71 3.15 -27.69
C ARG A 699 -15.77 2.19 -27.13
N PRO A 700 -17.05 2.29 -27.54
CA PRO A 700 -18.07 1.32 -27.20
C PRO A 700 -17.62 -0.13 -27.46
N GLY A 701 -17.76 -1.01 -26.46
CA GLY A 701 -17.43 -2.44 -26.59
C GLY A 701 -15.94 -2.79 -26.66
N LYS A 702 -15.04 -1.80 -26.60
CA LYS A 702 -13.58 -2.01 -26.62
C LYS A 702 -13.08 -2.50 -25.26
N ARG A 703 -11.97 -3.24 -25.28
CA ARG A 703 -11.23 -3.65 -24.07
C ARG A 703 -10.04 -2.72 -23.81
N PRO A 704 -9.78 -2.31 -22.56
CA PRO A 704 -8.62 -1.50 -22.23
C PRO A 704 -7.33 -2.32 -22.24
N LEU A 705 -6.22 -1.67 -22.60
CA LEU A 705 -4.86 -2.24 -22.57
C LEU A 705 -4.47 -2.66 -21.14
N SER A 706 -3.87 -3.83 -20.99
CA SER A 706 -3.50 -4.41 -19.70
C SER A 706 -2.01 -4.72 -19.60
N SER A 707 -1.50 -4.77 -18.38
CA SER A 707 -0.10 -5.14 -18.04
C SER A 707 0.07 -6.63 -17.76
N ILE A 708 -1.03 -7.39 -17.78
CA ILE A 708 -1.08 -8.82 -17.52
C ILE A 708 -0.18 -9.61 -18.49
N SER A 709 0.69 -10.49 -17.96
CA SER A 709 1.71 -11.25 -18.73
C SER A 709 1.88 -12.73 -18.28
N PRO A 710 0.80 -13.55 -18.21
CA PRO A 710 0.83 -14.96 -17.85
C PRO A 710 1.64 -15.76 -18.88
N THR A 711 2.68 -16.46 -18.42
CA THR A 711 3.64 -17.14 -19.30
C THR A 711 3.81 -18.61 -18.92
N ILE A 712 3.77 -19.48 -19.93
CA ILE A 712 4.03 -20.92 -19.82
C ILE A 712 5.33 -21.23 -20.58
N VAL A 713 6.18 -22.06 -19.99
CA VAL A 713 7.46 -22.47 -20.56
C VAL A 713 7.50 -23.97 -20.77
N GLU A 714 7.92 -24.39 -21.96
CA GLU A 714 8.17 -25.77 -22.33
C GLU A 714 9.65 -26.00 -22.66
N HIS A 715 10.12 -27.22 -22.42
CA HIS A 715 11.38 -27.70 -22.98
C HIS A 715 11.27 -27.87 -24.50
N ALA A 716 12.41 -27.89 -25.22
CA ALA A 716 12.45 -28.10 -26.68
C ALA A 716 11.74 -29.39 -27.17
N ASN A 717 11.61 -30.41 -26.31
CA ASN A 717 10.89 -31.64 -26.62
C ASN A 717 9.35 -31.53 -26.47
N GLY A 718 8.83 -30.36 -26.09
CA GLY A 718 7.42 -30.09 -25.86
C GLY A 718 6.88 -30.49 -24.48
N SER A 719 7.72 -30.98 -23.56
CA SER A 719 7.27 -31.22 -22.18
C SER A 719 7.19 -29.91 -21.39
N LEU A 720 6.11 -29.74 -20.63
CA LEU A 720 5.89 -28.60 -19.76
C LEU A 720 7.03 -28.48 -18.73
N TYR A 721 7.59 -27.27 -18.61
CA TYR A 721 8.64 -26.97 -17.64
C TYR A 721 8.06 -26.20 -16.44
N PHE A 722 7.55 -24.99 -16.65
CA PHE A 722 6.87 -24.24 -15.59
C PHE A 722 5.82 -23.26 -16.13
N VAL A 723 4.93 -22.86 -15.22
CA VAL A 723 3.81 -21.95 -15.40
C VAL A 723 4.05 -20.79 -14.43
N ILE A 724 4.02 -19.56 -14.92
CA ILE A 724 4.25 -18.39 -14.07
C ILE A 724 3.40 -17.20 -14.50
N GLY A 725 3.17 -16.31 -13.56
CA GLY A 725 2.63 -14.99 -13.81
C GLY A 725 2.80 -14.13 -12.57
N SER A 726 2.25 -12.92 -12.61
CA SER A 726 2.34 -12.01 -11.48
C SER A 726 1.12 -11.10 -11.39
N ALA A 727 0.87 -10.63 -10.18
CA ALA A 727 0.02 -9.49 -9.87
C ALA A 727 0.86 -8.26 -9.49
N GLY A 728 0.25 -7.07 -9.60
CA GLY A 728 0.91 -5.80 -9.28
C GLY A 728 0.74 -4.71 -10.34
N GLY A 729 -0.32 -4.79 -11.16
CA GLY A 729 -0.60 -3.83 -12.22
C GLY A 729 0.56 -3.66 -13.18
N SER A 730 1.08 -2.46 -13.30
CA SER A 730 2.18 -2.12 -14.21
C SER A 730 3.49 -2.84 -13.91
N ARG A 731 3.64 -3.42 -12.70
CA ARG A 731 4.82 -4.20 -12.30
C ARG A 731 4.83 -5.63 -12.84
N ILE A 732 3.70 -6.11 -13.36
CA ILE A 732 3.55 -7.51 -13.81
C ILE A 732 4.59 -7.90 -14.86
N PRO A 733 4.81 -7.15 -15.96
CA PRO A 733 5.77 -7.55 -16.98
C PRO A 733 7.19 -7.62 -16.44
N SER A 734 7.63 -6.61 -15.67
CA SER A 734 8.97 -6.58 -15.06
C SER A 734 9.20 -7.72 -14.07
N ALA A 735 8.17 -8.10 -13.29
CA ALA A 735 8.25 -9.23 -12.39
C ALA A 735 8.40 -10.54 -13.19
N VAL A 736 7.55 -10.77 -14.19
CA VAL A 736 7.60 -11.98 -15.04
C VAL A 736 8.93 -12.10 -15.79
N ILE A 737 9.45 -11.01 -16.37
CA ILE A 737 10.74 -10.98 -17.07
C ILE A 737 11.87 -11.44 -16.14
N GLN A 738 11.94 -10.90 -14.93
CA GLN A 738 12.98 -11.28 -13.96
C GLN A 738 12.85 -12.75 -13.54
N GLN A 739 11.64 -13.27 -13.41
CA GLN A 739 11.44 -14.69 -13.07
C GLN A 739 11.85 -15.62 -14.21
N LEU A 740 11.57 -15.26 -15.47
CA LEU A 740 12.08 -15.98 -16.64
C LEU A 740 13.62 -15.98 -16.62
N TRP A 741 14.25 -14.84 -16.35
CA TRP A 741 15.71 -14.74 -16.22
C TRP A 741 16.27 -15.64 -15.10
N PHE A 742 15.68 -15.59 -13.90
CA PHE A 742 16.16 -16.36 -12.75
C PHE A 742 16.03 -17.88 -12.96
N VAL A 743 14.92 -18.35 -13.53
CA VAL A 743 14.71 -19.78 -13.74
C VAL A 743 15.48 -20.28 -14.97
N LEU A 744 15.47 -19.55 -16.09
CA LEU A 744 16.03 -20.03 -17.36
C LEU A 744 17.54 -19.82 -17.48
N ASP A 745 18.04 -18.66 -17.07
CA ASP A 745 19.45 -18.31 -17.27
C ASP A 745 20.29 -18.51 -16.00
N ARG A 746 19.66 -18.46 -14.81
CA ARG A 746 20.35 -18.70 -13.52
C ARG A 746 20.06 -20.07 -12.91
N ASN A 747 19.24 -20.89 -13.58
CA ASN A 747 18.92 -22.27 -13.19
C ASN A 747 18.41 -22.40 -11.73
N MET A 748 17.60 -21.45 -11.28
CA MET A 748 17.01 -21.46 -9.94
C MET A 748 15.76 -22.36 -9.87
N SER A 749 15.45 -22.88 -8.68
CA SER A 749 14.09 -23.39 -8.37
C SER A 749 13.08 -22.25 -8.38
N LEU A 750 11.77 -22.56 -8.39
CA LEU A 750 10.76 -21.51 -8.31
C LEU A 750 10.88 -20.75 -6.99
N SER A 751 11.02 -21.48 -5.89
CA SER A 751 11.14 -20.87 -4.56
C SER A 751 12.34 -19.93 -4.46
N GLU A 752 13.53 -20.35 -4.93
CA GLU A 752 14.73 -19.50 -4.96
C GLU A 752 14.57 -18.28 -5.88
N SER A 753 13.90 -18.44 -7.03
CA SER A 753 13.67 -17.34 -7.97
C SER A 753 12.71 -16.27 -7.43
N LEU A 754 11.67 -16.70 -6.70
CA LEU A 754 10.73 -15.79 -6.06
C LEU A 754 11.40 -15.03 -4.90
N GLU A 755 12.42 -15.60 -4.26
CA GLU A 755 13.18 -14.93 -3.19
C GLU A 755 14.17 -13.86 -3.70
N GLN A 756 14.51 -13.88 -4.99
CA GLN A 756 15.44 -12.88 -5.55
C GLN A 756 14.84 -11.46 -5.50
N PRO A 757 15.68 -10.42 -5.31
CA PRO A 757 15.22 -9.04 -5.32
C PRO A 757 14.74 -8.62 -6.71
N ARG A 758 13.72 -7.75 -6.76
CA ARG A 758 13.13 -7.27 -8.01
C ARG A 758 13.34 -5.78 -8.25
N PHE A 759 13.48 -5.41 -9.52
CA PHE A 759 13.36 -4.04 -9.97
C PHE A 759 12.08 -3.84 -10.79
N HIS A 760 11.70 -2.59 -10.97
CA HIS A 760 10.62 -2.17 -11.87
C HIS A 760 11.03 -0.89 -12.59
N ASP A 761 10.97 -0.94 -13.91
CA ASP A 761 11.07 0.21 -14.80
C ASP A 761 10.03 0.01 -15.91
N GLN A 762 9.21 1.03 -16.12
CA GLN A 762 8.14 1.05 -17.14
C GLN A 762 8.34 2.18 -18.14
N LEU A 763 9.58 2.62 -18.32
CA LEU A 763 10.05 3.76 -19.11
C LEU A 763 9.60 5.14 -18.60
N GLN A 764 8.38 5.26 -18.06
CA GLN A 764 7.80 6.52 -17.60
C GLN A 764 7.00 6.33 -16.29
N PRO A 765 7.34 7.04 -15.19
CA PRO A 765 8.45 8.00 -15.04
C PRO A 765 9.82 7.37 -15.33
N ASP A 766 10.79 8.19 -15.77
CA ASP A 766 12.18 7.75 -16.02
C ASP A 766 12.85 7.41 -14.69
N SER A 767 12.58 6.21 -14.19
CA SER A 767 13.04 5.73 -12.90
C SER A 767 13.06 4.21 -12.86
N MET A 768 14.18 3.67 -12.41
CA MET A 768 14.34 2.26 -12.10
C MET A 768 14.15 2.07 -10.59
N ALA A 769 12.99 1.55 -10.19
CA ALA A 769 12.66 1.28 -8.80
C ALA A 769 13.22 -0.08 -8.36
N LEU A 770 14.10 -0.08 -7.37
CA LEU A 770 14.66 -1.30 -6.78
C LEU A 770 13.93 -1.64 -5.48
N GLU A 771 13.67 -2.92 -5.21
CA GLU A 771 13.27 -3.33 -3.86
C GLU A 771 14.39 -2.98 -2.87
N TRP A 772 14.06 -2.22 -1.80
CA TRP A 772 15.08 -1.85 -0.81
C TRP A 772 15.62 -3.06 -0.05
N PRO A 773 16.91 -3.06 0.35
CA PRO A 773 17.46 -4.07 1.24
C PRO A 773 16.79 -3.91 2.61
N GLN A 774 16.15 -4.98 3.09
CA GLN A 774 15.53 -4.97 4.40
C GLN A 774 16.61 -5.20 5.48
N ASP A 775 17.21 -4.11 5.98
CA ASP A 775 18.22 -4.18 7.04
C ASP A 775 17.63 -4.72 8.35
N GLU A 776 18.37 -5.62 9.01
CA GLU A 776 18.02 -6.19 10.33
C GLU A 776 17.82 -5.11 11.42
N ASN A 777 18.38 -3.91 11.21
CA ASN A 777 18.42 -2.83 12.20
C ASN A 777 17.53 -1.62 11.85
N GLU A 778 16.91 -1.60 10.66
CA GLU A 778 16.00 -0.53 10.22
C GLU A 778 14.61 -1.09 9.93
N GLY A 779 13.90 -1.49 10.99
CA GLY A 779 12.44 -1.60 10.96
C GLY A 779 11.87 -2.40 9.79
N GLY A 780 12.42 -3.57 9.48
CA GLY A 780 11.90 -4.50 8.46
C GLY A 780 10.51 -5.08 8.74
N GLY A 781 9.70 -4.40 9.55
CA GLY A 781 8.36 -4.79 9.95
C GLY A 781 8.27 -6.27 10.35
N TRP A 782 7.15 -6.88 9.99
CA TRP A 782 6.89 -8.30 10.22
C TRP A 782 7.82 -9.23 9.39
N LEU A 783 8.32 -8.82 8.22
CA LEU A 783 9.22 -9.66 7.40
C LEU A 783 10.52 -9.98 8.15
N ALA A 784 11.07 -9.00 8.87
CA ALA A 784 12.19 -9.20 9.78
C ALA A 784 11.85 -10.13 10.97
N GLU A 785 10.64 -9.99 11.54
CA GLU A 785 10.15 -10.84 12.65
C GLU A 785 9.86 -12.28 12.21
N SER A 786 9.53 -12.50 10.93
CA SER A 786 9.27 -13.83 10.33
C SER A 786 10.54 -14.61 9.99
N GLY A 787 11.73 -14.01 10.15
CA GLY A 787 13.00 -14.61 9.74
C GLY A 787 13.25 -14.65 8.23
N ARG A 788 12.38 -14.00 7.42
CA ARG A 788 12.49 -13.91 5.96
C ARG A 788 13.35 -12.71 5.51
N LEU A 789 14.50 -12.51 6.17
CA LEU A 789 15.41 -11.38 5.99
C LEU A 789 16.29 -11.51 4.73
N ARG A 790 15.75 -11.44 3.50
CA ARG A 790 16.58 -11.45 2.27
C ARG A 790 16.04 -10.67 1.07
N PHE A 791 15.03 -9.81 1.22
CA PHE A 791 14.49 -9.09 0.08
C PHE A 791 15.21 -7.75 -0.11
N GLY A 792 15.75 -7.53 -1.32
CA GLY A 792 16.22 -6.22 -1.78
C GLY A 792 17.56 -6.22 -2.50
N TYR A 793 17.77 -5.21 -3.34
CA TYR A 793 19.05 -4.96 -4.00
C TYR A 793 20.06 -4.37 -3.02
N ASP A 794 21.32 -4.80 -3.10
CA ASP A 794 22.38 -4.20 -2.31
C ASP A 794 22.76 -2.80 -2.82
N ASN A 795 23.36 -2.00 -1.94
CA ASN A 795 23.81 -0.64 -2.29
C ASN A 795 24.91 -0.64 -3.36
N ALA A 796 25.66 -1.74 -3.51
CA ALA A 796 26.73 -1.85 -4.52
C ALA A 796 26.15 -1.95 -5.94
N THR A 797 25.09 -2.74 -6.12
CA THR A 797 24.36 -2.87 -7.37
C THR A 797 23.64 -1.58 -7.71
N ALA A 798 22.98 -0.95 -6.73
CA ALA A 798 22.34 0.35 -6.92
C ALA A 798 23.36 1.44 -7.34
N ALA A 799 24.55 1.47 -6.72
CA ALA A 799 25.63 2.38 -7.10
C ALA A 799 26.14 2.11 -8.52
N TYR A 800 26.37 0.84 -8.87
CA TYR A 800 26.78 0.46 -10.22
C TYR A 800 25.79 0.93 -11.29
N LEU A 801 24.48 0.70 -11.08
CA LEU A 801 23.44 1.11 -12.01
C LEU A 801 23.35 2.64 -12.12
N LYS A 802 23.49 3.34 -11.00
CA LYS A 802 23.54 4.80 -10.96
C LYS A 802 24.74 5.38 -11.71
N ASP A 803 25.91 4.75 -11.60
CA ASP A 803 27.12 5.16 -12.34
C ASP A 803 26.95 5.01 -13.87
N LEU A 804 26.09 4.08 -14.31
CA LEU A 804 25.69 3.96 -15.71
C LEU A 804 24.62 5.00 -16.10
N GLY A 805 24.08 5.79 -15.17
CA GLY A 805 23.10 6.85 -15.47
C GLY A 805 21.65 6.48 -15.22
N HIS A 806 21.37 5.32 -14.61
CA HIS A 806 20.02 4.95 -14.20
C HIS A 806 19.51 5.84 -13.06
N ASN A 807 18.26 6.31 -13.17
CA ASN A 807 17.61 7.07 -12.11
C ASN A 807 17.01 6.12 -11.05
N ILE A 808 17.85 5.72 -10.09
CA ILE A 808 17.47 4.75 -9.07
C ILE A 808 16.51 5.34 -8.04
N THR A 809 15.38 4.66 -7.85
CA THR A 809 14.44 4.88 -6.74
C THR A 809 14.27 3.59 -5.94
N TRP A 810 13.65 3.68 -4.76
CA TRP A 810 13.41 2.52 -3.91
C TRP A 810 11.92 2.23 -3.77
N MET A 811 11.55 0.95 -3.77
CA MET A 811 10.19 0.47 -3.58
C MET A 811 10.11 -0.62 -2.51
N ALA A 812 8.92 -0.75 -1.91
CA ALA A 812 8.66 -1.82 -0.97
C ALA A 812 8.65 -3.19 -1.68
N PRO A 813 9.15 -4.27 -1.05
CA PRO A 813 9.17 -5.60 -1.64
C PRO A 813 7.79 -6.13 -2.08
N HIS A 814 6.73 -5.85 -1.33
CA HIS A 814 5.39 -6.42 -1.54
C HIS A 814 4.60 -5.77 -2.71
N THR A 815 5.25 -5.10 -3.66
CA THR A 815 4.58 -4.33 -4.72
C THR A 815 4.19 -5.14 -5.94
N SER A 816 4.69 -6.38 -6.04
CA SER A 816 4.24 -7.39 -6.99
C SER A 816 4.21 -8.76 -6.32
N SER A 817 3.34 -9.65 -6.81
CA SER A 817 3.17 -10.99 -6.28
C SER A 817 3.28 -12.00 -7.40
N VAL A 818 4.31 -12.85 -7.35
CA VAL A 818 4.55 -13.89 -8.36
C VAL A 818 4.02 -15.22 -7.85
N GLN A 819 3.38 -15.99 -8.73
CA GLN A 819 2.90 -17.34 -8.42
C GLN A 819 3.35 -18.30 -9.51
N GLY A 820 3.93 -19.44 -9.12
CA GLY A 820 4.53 -20.38 -10.07
C GLY A 820 4.28 -21.84 -9.73
N VAL A 821 4.16 -22.65 -10.77
CA VAL A 821 4.14 -24.12 -10.69
C VAL A 821 5.16 -24.68 -11.69
N ARG A 822 5.97 -25.65 -11.27
CA ARG A 822 7.03 -26.27 -12.07
C ARG A 822 6.94 -27.79 -12.02
N ILE A 823 7.29 -28.44 -13.12
CA ILE A 823 7.52 -29.88 -13.17
C ILE A 823 9.02 -30.12 -13.14
N VAL A 824 9.48 -30.92 -12.18
CA VAL A 824 10.90 -31.31 -12.07
C VAL A 824 11.16 -32.64 -12.79
N GLY A 825 12.42 -32.94 -13.10
CA GLY A 825 12.79 -34.01 -14.06
C GLY A 825 12.35 -35.44 -13.69
N ASN A 826 11.96 -35.71 -12.45
CA ASN A 826 11.38 -37.00 -12.02
C ASN A 826 9.84 -37.08 -12.23
N GLY A 827 9.22 -36.01 -12.76
CA GLY A 827 7.79 -35.88 -13.00
C GLY A 827 6.97 -35.42 -11.80
N THR A 828 7.60 -34.91 -10.73
CA THR A 828 6.88 -34.33 -9.59
C THR A 828 6.63 -32.84 -9.77
N PHE A 829 5.56 -32.35 -9.15
CA PHE A 829 5.21 -30.94 -9.16
C PHE A 829 5.86 -30.19 -7.99
N GLU A 830 6.36 -29.00 -8.28
CA GLU A 830 6.76 -27.95 -7.34
C GLU A 830 5.80 -26.77 -7.51
N ALA A 831 5.43 -26.12 -6.41
CA ALA A 831 4.63 -24.91 -6.42
C ALA A 831 5.23 -23.90 -5.46
N ALA A 832 5.27 -22.63 -5.85
CA ALA A 832 5.76 -21.55 -5.02
C ALA A 832 4.82 -20.34 -5.15
N GLY A 833 4.52 -19.73 -4.01
CA GLY A 833 3.82 -18.45 -3.96
C GLY A 833 4.71 -17.34 -3.41
N GLU A 834 4.36 -16.10 -3.74
CA GLU A 834 5.12 -14.90 -3.37
C GLU A 834 5.49 -14.88 -1.88
N PRO A 835 6.79 -14.97 -1.52
CA PRO A 835 7.21 -15.01 -0.12
C PRO A 835 7.04 -13.67 0.61
N ARG A 836 6.89 -12.56 -0.11
CA ARG A 836 6.64 -11.22 0.45
C ARG A 836 5.17 -10.99 0.80
N GLN A 837 4.28 -11.82 0.30
CA GLN A 837 2.85 -11.81 0.63
C GLN A 837 2.57 -12.90 1.67
N LEU A 838 2.00 -12.51 2.81
CA LEU A 838 1.90 -13.39 3.97
C LEU A 838 0.99 -14.59 3.75
N THR A 839 -0.12 -14.30 3.09
CA THR A 839 -1.19 -15.25 2.89
C THR A 839 -0.93 -16.13 1.68
N SER A 840 0.02 -15.76 0.81
CA SER A 840 0.37 -16.47 -0.41
C SER A 840 0.93 -17.87 -0.17
N GLY A 841 0.66 -18.79 -1.10
CA GLY A 841 1.22 -20.14 -1.02
C GLY A 841 0.96 -21.00 -2.25
N GLY A 842 1.96 -21.82 -2.57
CA GLY A 842 1.90 -22.90 -3.56
C GLY A 842 1.87 -24.26 -2.89
N PHE A 843 1.03 -25.16 -3.42
CA PHE A 843 0.92 -26.55 -2.94
C PHE A 843 0.89 -27.53 -4.11
N ALA A 844 1.53 -28.67 -3.93
CA ALA A 844 1.56 -29.78 -4.88
C ALA A 844 1.03 -31.05 -4.21
N VAL A 845 0.35 -31.91 -4.97
CA VAL A 845 -0.32 -33.15 -4.51
C VAL A 845 -0.05 -34.34 -5.43
#